data_AF-A0A2N3B0S9-F1
#
_entry.id   AF-A0A2N3B0S9-F1
#
_cell.length_a   1.000
_cell.length_b   1.000
_cell.length_c   1.000
_cell.angle_alpha   90.00
_cell.angle_beta   90.00
_cell.angle_gamma   90.00
#
_symmetry.space_group_name_H-M   'P 1'
#
loop_
_entity.id
_entity.type
_entity.pdbx_description
1 polymer ?
#
loop_
_entity_poly.entity_id
_entity_poly.type
_entity_poly.pdbx_seq_one_letter_code
_entity_poly.pdbx_strand_id
1 'polypeptide(L)'
;MGQGALALTAVPVAAQDAPEDVSTAAEPPEEALPAPEAAPEPAPEPAPVPLSLDALIPVDAVDDPDLWAAAGVANPAAASDEAGFALDASSPVLDPALTGLAPSSESALMADIDAVFADLTLDAPTPLESDPELEALASIAAPVLAELPELEEIRINKTVVLAVPVVSDAFPESRRFIQRYKELSNIRELDDGADSAPQVAASARADEELLGNMLRTYGYYDGDVVRQLSGGRRARENGDADADNVATQPRVRFDVMPGTRYQFGRVDLGALPALPEPDASRLMAAFAIKPGDPLYADRIIEREIELRVALGESGYPFANIEEPELLIDHARNEGDLTLDVQPGGKYVFGEIVSSEPRFLSGRHLGRIARFDPGDGFQKSLETDLRRAVIATGLVSSVTVTPRETRAPEGDQPGEVALDVGFERAPLRTIAGAIGYGTEDGFKVEGRWEHRNLFPPEGALRLRTILGTREALASVGVRRNNFLGRDQVLSVDVFASDITTEAVDSRGFGTRATFEKISNLLFQKPLSWQIGGELLYTDERNRTVRIAPGGPLPRRSFLIGGLFGSVTLDGSDDLLDPTSGYRATLYLAPEASRSQGAESFYLRTQGDASYYQSLGTTVLAGRVRVATIQGADADDIAPSRRLYAGGGASVRGFGFQGVGPRDAFGNPIGGASLVEFALEARVDTPLFDGALEVVPFIDAGSVRRGSTPGFDEFRVGAGIGIRYKTTFGPIRVDVATPVNPTPFDSPVVVYVSLGQAF
;
A
#
# COMPACT_ATOMS: atom_id res chain seq x y z
N MET A 1 36.36 -59.92 -14.68
CA MET A 1 36.22 -60.70 -15.94
C MET A 1 35.75 -59.75 -17.04
N GLY A 2 36.47 -59.72 -18.18
CA GLY A 2 36.18 -58.95 -19.42
C GLY A 2 36.41 -57.44 -19.34
N GLN A 3 37.61 -56.90 -19.60
CA GLN A 3 38.21 -56.49 -20.91
C GLN A 3 37.31 -55.55 -21.74
N GLY A 4 37.76 -54.41 -22.27
CA GLY A 4 39.13 -54.00 -22.58
C GLY A 4 39.33 -52.48 -22.71
N ALA A 5 40.61 -52.13 -22.72
CA ALA A 5 41.18 -50.80 -22.85
C ALA A 5 41.45 -50.46 -24.33
N LEU A 6 41.49 -49.16 -24.66
CA LEU A 6 42.64 -48.56 -25.36
C LEU A 6 42.56 -47.03 -25.32
N ALA A 7 43.68 -46.45 -24.88
CA ALA A 7 43.95 -45.04 -24.71
C ALA A 7 44.87 -44.50 -25.83
N LEU A 8 44.96 -43.17 -25.93
CA LEU A 8 46.13 -42.28 -26.16
C LEU A 8 45.66 -41.00 -26.91
N THR A 9 45.60 -39.79 -26.31
CA THR A 9 46.66 -38.77 -26.05
C THR A 9 47.42 -38.29 -27.30
N ALA A 10 47.92 -37.05 -27.46
CA ALA A 10 47.57 -35.68 -27.06
C ALA A 10 48.66 -34.75 -27.70
N VAL A 11 48.26 -33.69 -28.41
CA VAL A 11 48.87 -32.31 -28.45
C VAL A 11 50.18 -32.16 -29.33
N PRO A 12 50.70 -30.95 -29.67
CA PRO A 12 50.33 -29.93 -30.71
C PRO A 12 51.53 -29.45 -31.59
N VAL A 13 51.36 -28.58 -32.61
CA VAL A 13 52.46 -27.71 -33.16
C VAL A 13 51.91 -26.41 -33.78
N ALA A 14 52.65 -25.31 -33.62
CA ALA A 14 52.42 -23.97 -34.17
C ALA A 14 53.50 -23.53 -35.20
N ALA A 15 53.12 -22.53 -36.04
CA ALA A 15 53.87 -21.48 -36.74
C ALA A 15 54.63 -21.76 -38.07
N GLN A 16 54.31 -20.98 -39.14
CA GLN A 16 55.21 -20.01 -39.83
C GLN A 16 54.57 -19.32 -41.09
N ASP A 17 55.15 -18.16 -41.45
CA ASP A 17 54.72 -17.04 -42.33
C ASP A 17 54.79 -17.20 -43.89
N ALA A 18 53.91 -16.42 -44.58
CA ALA A 18 54.03 -15.58 -45.83
C ALA A 18 54.60 -16.15 -47.17
N PRO A 19 54.40 -15.52 -48.39
CA PRO A 19 53.95 -14.15 -48.72
C PRO A 19 52.96 -13.98 -49.94
N GLU A 20 52.77 -12.70 -50.34
CA GLU A 20 51.89 -12.02 -51.31
C GLU A 20 51.78 -12.54 -52.76
N ASP A 21 50.64 -12.26 -53.44
CA ASP A 21 50.63 -11.72 -54.81
C ASP A 21 49.29 -11.02 -55.19
N VAL A 22 49.39 -10.01 -56.08
CA VAL A 22 48.36 -9.05 -56.52
C VAL A 22 47.83 -9.41 -57.92
N SER A 23 46.53 -9.16 -58.23
CA SER A 23 46.04 -8.46 -59.45
C SER A 23 44.59 -8.80 -59.89
N THR A 24 43.73 -7.76 -59.90
CA THR A 24 42.68 -7.35 -60.88
C THR A 24 41.65 -8.35 -61.48
N ALA A 25 40.35 -8.04 -61.40
CA ALA A 25 39.56 -7.37 -62.46
C ALA A 25 38.01 -7.59 -62.38
N ALA A 26 37.28 -6.50 -62.62
CA ALA A 26 36.01 -6.34 -63.36
C ALA A 26 34.63 -6.74 -62.75
N GLU A 27 33.78 -5.71 -62.58
CA GLU A 27 32.30 -5.75 -62.53
C GLU A 27 31.68 -6.14 -63.89
N PRO A 28 30.46 -6.73 -63.88
CA PRO A 28 29.30 -6.05 -64.52
C PRO A 28 27.94 -6.41 -63.81
N PRO A 29 26.75 -6.09 -64.38
CA PRO A 29 26.03 -4.83 -64.25
C PRO A 29 24.67 -4.96 -63.53
N GLU A 30 24.11 -3.80 -63.18
CA GLU A 30 22.83 -3.57 -62.48
C GLU A 30 21.59 -3.86 -63.35
N GLU A 31 20.65 -4.63 -62.83
CA GLU A 31 19.30 -4.84 -63.41
C GLU A 31 18.26 -4.30 -62.43
N ALA A 32 17.45 -3.35 -62.91
CA ALA A 32 16.53 -2.54 -62.13
C ALA A 32 15.23 -3.30 -61.74
N LEU A 33 14.83 -3.15 -60.48
CA LEU A 33 13.51 -3.53 -59.95
C LEU A 33 12.79 -2.28 -59.40
N PRO A 34 11.43 -2.28 -59.39
CA PRO A 34 10.63 -1.06 -59.35
C PRO A 34 10.56 -0.40 -57.96
N ALA A 35 10.29 0.90 -57.97
CA ALA A 35 10.23 1.78 -56.80
C ALA A 35 9.20 1.32 -55.75
N PRO A 36 9.55 1.29 -54.45
CA PRO A 36 8.57 1.20 -53.39
C PRO A 36 7.92 2.56 -53.11
N GLU A 37 6.64 2.49 -52.81
CA GLU A 37 5.72 3.55 -52.38
C GLU A 37 6.30 4.34 -51.19
N ALA A 38 6.17 5.67 -51.22
CA ALA A 38 6.69 6.55 -50.20
C ALA A 38 6.01 6.30 -48.85
N ALA A 39 6.81 5.97 -47.83
CA ALA A 39 6.39 5.93 -46.44
C ALA A 39 6.07 7.36 -45.95
N PRO A 40 5.06 7.54 -45.07
CA PRO A 40 4.79 8.85 -44.46
C PRO A 40 5.96 9.27 -43.56
N GLU A 41 6.25 10.57 -43.53
CA GLU A 41 7.31 11.17 -42.71
C GLU A 41 7.20 10.76 -41.24
N PRO A 42 8.32 10.47 -40.55
CA PRO A 42 8.30 10.20 -39.12
C PRO A 42 7.89 11.46 -38.36
N ALA A 43 7.00 11.28 -37.37
CA ALA A 43 6.64 12.33 -36.43
C ALA A 43 7.89 12.88 -35.70
N PRO A 44 7.96 14.19 -35.41
CA PRO A 44 9.09 14.78 -34.71
C PRO A 44 9.28 14.13 -33.34
N GLU A 45 10.54 13.85 -32.98
CA GLU A 45 10.91 13.30 -31.68
C GLU A 45 10.40 14.20 -30.54
N PRO A 46 9.82 13.63 -29.47
CA PRO A 46 9.40 14.41 -28.32
C PRO A 46 10.63 15.02 -27.63
N ALA A 47 10.53 16.30 -27.29
CA ALA A 47 11.58 17.03 -26.59
C ALA A 47 11.97 16.33 -25.27
N PRO A 48 13.25 16.38 -24.86
CA PRO A 48 13.71 15.74 -23.63
C PRO A 48 13.00 16.34 -22.41
N VAL A 49 12.57 15.47 -21.50
CA VAL A 49 11.92 15.86 -20.24
C VAL A 49 12.93 16.63 -19.37
N PRO A 50 12.63 17.87 -18.95
CA PRO A 50 13.55 18.66 -18.14
C PRO A 50 13.76 18.02 -16.75
N LEU A 51 15.02 17.95 -16.32
CA LEU A 51 15.46 17.32 -15.07
C LEU A 51 15.29 18.21 -13.82
N SER A 52 14.74 19.42 -13.97
CA SER A 52 14.46 20.36 -12.86
C SER A 52 13.23 21.23 -13.15
N LEU A 53 12.53 21.64 -12.09
CA LEU A 53 11.34 22.52 -12.16
C LEU A 53 11.64 23.87 -12.83
N ASP A 54 12.85 24.39 -12.67
CA ASP A 54 13.26 25.68 -13.26
C ASP A 54 13.35 25.64 -14.79
N ALA A 55 13.58 24.47 -15.38
CA ALA A 55 13.67 24.29 -16.83
C ALA A 55 12.29 24.19 -17.52
N LEU A 56 11.19 24.22 -16.74
CA LEU A 56 9.82 24.27 -17.25
C LEU A 56 9.30 25.70 -17.44
N ILE A 57 10.05 26.71 -16.99
CA ILE A 57 9.67 28.12 -17.12
C ILE A 57 10.29 28.68 -18.40
N PRO A 58 9.49 29.15 -19.39
CA PRO A 58 10.02 29.81 -20.57
C PRO A 58 10.88 31.01 -20.18
N VAL A 59 12.03 31.19 -20.84
CA VAL A 59 12.94 32.34 -20.58
C VAL A 59 12.22 33.69 -20.70
N ASP A 60 11.29 33.79 -21.66
CA ASP A 60 10.47 34.99 -21.85
C ASP A 60 9.53 35.29 -20.67
N ALA A 61 9.14 34.27 -19.88
CA ALA A 61 8.33 34.42 -18.68
C ALA A 61 9.15 34.87 -17.46
N VAL A 62 10.47 34.66 -17.49
CA VAL A 62 11.41 35.12 -16.46
C VAL A 62 11.85 36.56 -16.73
N ASP A 63 12.07 36.89 -18.00
CA ASP A 63 12.60 38.20 -18.40
C ASP A 63 11.54 39.32 -18.42
N ASP A 64 10.28 39.02 -18.73
CA ASP A 64 9.18 40.00 -18.68
C ASP A 64 7.80 39.35 -18.35
N PRO A 65 7.52 39.11 -17.06
CA PRO A 65 6.35 38.34 -16.63
C PRO A 65 5.02 39.03 -16.94
N ASP A 66 4.98 40.36 -16.96
CA ASP A 66 3.76 41.13 -17.23
C ASP A 66 3.35 41.04 -18.71
N LEU A 67 4.33 41.09 -19.62
CA LEU A 67 4.09 40.91 -21.06
C LEU A 67 3.73 39.46 -21.39
N TRP A 68 4.37 38.49 -20.75
CA TRP A 68 4.08 37.07 -20.94
C TRP A 68 2.66 36.71 -20.46
N ALA A 69 2.23 37.25 -19.31
CA ALA A 69 0.87 37.05 -18.80
C ALA A 69 -0.20 37.71 -19.69
N ALA A 70 0.10 38.86 -20.29
CA ALA A 70 -0.81 39.57 -21.20
C ALA A 70 -0.98 38.87 -22.57
N ALA A 71 0.00 38.08 -23.00
CA ALA A 71 0.01 37.45 -24.32
C ALA A 71 -0.95 36.26 -24.45
N GLY A 72 -1.34 35.62 -23.33
CA GLY A 72 -2.23 34.46 -23.31
C GLY A 72 -1.60 33.20 -23.92
N VAL A 73 -1.86 32.03 -23.32
CA VAL A 73 -1.33 30.75 -23.82
C VAL A 73 -2.28 30.19 -24.88
N ALA A 74 -1.85 30.11 -26.13
CA ALA A 74 -2.59 29.42 -27.18
C ALA A 74 -2.52 27.90 -26.97
N ASN A 75 -3.62 27.30 -26.50
CA ASN A 75 -3.76 25.85 -26.41
C ASN A 75 -4.11 25.28 -27.80
N PRO A 76 -3.27 24.46 -28.44
CA PRO A 76 -3.55 23.89 -29.76
C PRO A 76 -4.49 22.66 -29.72
N ALA A 77 -5.01 22.27 -28.55
CA ALA A 77 -5.77 21.03 -28.37
C ALA A 77 -7.27 21.22 -28.08
N ALA A 78 -7.87 22.34 -28.51
CA ALA A 78 -9.32 22.55 -28.43
C ALA A 78 -9.87 22.96 -29.80
N ALA A 79 -9.84 22.02 -30.75
CA ALA A 79 -10.47 22.18 -32.06
C ALA A 79 -11.21 20.90 -32.47
N SER A 80 -12.31 20.61 -31.79
CA SER A 80 -13.45 19.87 -32.34
C SER A 80 -14.62 19.95 -31.36
N ASP A 81 -15.75 20.43 -31.89
CA ASP A 81 -17.10 20.43 -31.32
C ASP A 81 -17.41 21.48 -30.25
N GLU A 82 -17.89 22.65 -30.68
CA GLU A 82 -19.30 23.03 -30.47
C GLU A 82 -19.68 24.23 -31.37
N ALA A 83 -20.53 23.94 -32.36
CA ALA A 83 -21.54 24.89 -32.84
C ALA A 83 -22.55 25.09 -31.70
N GLY A 84 -23.13 26.24 -31.41
CA GLY A 84 -23.15 27.53 -32.06
C GLY A 84 -24.40 28.24 -31.54
N PHE A 85 -24.24 29.37 -30.84
CA PHE A 85 -25.31 30.34 -30.60
C PHE A 85 -24.69 31.73 -30.46
N ALA A 86 -24.44 32.36 -31.60
CA ALA A 86 -24.26 33.80 -31.69
C ALA A 86 -25.63 34.45 -31.90
N LEU A 87 -26.05 35.31 -30.95
CA LEU A 87 -27.21 36.17 -31.15
C LEU A 87 -26.83 37.29 -32.11
N ASP A 88 -27.36 37.16 -33.32
CA ASP A 88 -27.38 38.17 -34.37
C ASP A 88 -28.19 39.40 -33.93
N ALA A 89 -27.56 40.56 -34.07
CA ALA A 89 -28.15 41.86 -33.83
C ALA A 89 -28.93 42.30 -35.09
N SER A 90 -30.21 41.95 -35.16
CA SER A 90 -31.13 42.63 -36.07
C SER A 90 -32.59 42.59 -35.62
N SER A 91 -33.07 43.70 -35.06
CA SER A 91 -34.45 44.19 -35.23
C SER A 91 -34.59 45.67 -34.85
N PRO A 92 -35.56 46.39 -35.44
CA PRO A 92 -35.35 47.74 -35.92
C PRO A 92 -36.05 48.85 -35.13
N VAL A 93 -35.47 50.05 -35.23
CA VAL A 93 -36.09 51.39 -35.29
C VAL A 93 -37.16 51.73 -34.25
N LEU A 94 -36.71 52.45 -33.21
CA LEU A 94 -37.51 53.38 -32.43
C LEU A 94 -37.78 54.67 -33.24
N ASP A 95 -39.01 55.16 -33.11
CA ASP A 95 -39.63 56.34 -33.71
C ASP A 95 -38.80 57.64 -33.51
N PRO A 96 -38.55 58.45 -34.57
CA PRO A 96 -37.83 59.72 -34.46
C PRO A 96 -38.77 60.84 -33.99
N ALA A 97 -39.19 60.78 -32.73
CA ALA A 97 -39.87 61.88 -32.07
C ALA A 97 -39.28 62.08 -30.67
N LEU A 98 -38.02 62.51 -30.60
CA LEU A 98 -37.42 63.27 -29.48
C LEU A 98 -35.92 63.50 -29.75
N THR A 99 -35.64 64.31 -30.78
CA THR A 99 -34.35 65.02 -30.88
C THR A 99 -34.61 66.49 -30.54
N GLY A 100 -34.12 66.93 -29.40
CA GLY A 100 -34.19 68.33 -29.01
C GLY A 100 -33.85 68.55 -27.54
N LEU A 101 -32.63 69.04 -27.32
CA LEU A 101 -32.13 69.76 -26.14
C LEU A 101 -31.27 68.96 -25.15
N ALA A 102 -29.98 68.90 -25.49
CA ALA A 102 -28.91 69.20 -24.52
C ALA A 102 -28.48 70.67 -24.74
N PRO A 103 -27.65 71.29 -23.89
CA PRO A 103 -27.61 71.27 -22.41
C PRO A 103 -27.55 72.71 -21.86
N SER A 104 -27.91 72.94 -20.59
CA SER A 104 -27.31 74.06 -19.85
C SER A 104 -27.31 73.79 -18.34
N SER A 105 -26.09 73.65 -17.83
CA SER A 105 -25.60 74.00 -16.48
C SER A 105 -26.59 73.94 -15.31
N GLU A 106 -26.33 72.96 -14.45
CA GLU A 106 -26.80 72.76 -13.08
C GLU A 106 -26.52 73.96 -12.17
N SER A 107 -27.32 75.04 -12.24
CA SER A 107 -27.33 76.05 -11.17
C SER A 107 -28.59 76.94 -11.08
N ALA A 108 -29.58 76.78 -11.96
CA ALA A 108 -30.71 77.71 -12.05
C ALA A 108 -32.13 77.08 -11.94
N LEU A 109 -32.25 75.77 -11.69
CA LEU A 109 -33.52 75.03 -11.80
C LEU A 109 -34.22 74.71 -10.47
N MET A 110 -33.73 75.22 -9.33
CA MET A 110 -34.27 74.90 -7.99
C MET A 110 -35.16 75.99 -7.37
N ALA A 111 -35.59 77.01 -8.13
CA ALA A 111 -36.40 78.11 -7.58
C ALA A 111 -37.80 78.28 -8.21
N ASP A 112 -38.19 77.48 -9.21
CA ASP A 112 -39.46 77.66 -9.95
C ASP A 112 -40.38 76.42 -9.97
N ILE A 113 -40.08 75.38 -9.18
CA ILE A 113 -40.94 74.19 -9.08
C ILE A 113 -42.01 74.36 -7.99
N ASP A 114 -41.72 75.09 -6.90
CA ASP A 114 -42.67 75.29 -5.80
C ASP A 114 -43.84 76.24 -6.15
N ALA A 115 -43.67 77.11 -7.15
CA ALA A 115 -44.73 78.03 -7.59
C ALA A 115 -45.75 77.39 -8.55
N VAL A 116 -45.41 76.26 -9.19
CA VAL A 116 -46.27 75.57 -10.16
C VAL A 116 -47.22 74.56 -9.49
N PHE A 117 -46.89 74.09 -8.28
CA PHE A 117 -47.72 73.12 -7.54
C PHE A 117 -48.79 73.76 -6.63
N ALA A 118 -48.85 75.09 -6.52
CA ALA A 118 -49.79 75.80 -5.66
C ALA A 118 -51.23 75.92 -6.25
N ASP A 119 -51.46 75.52 -7.50
CA ASP A 119 -52.76 75.69 -8.20
C ASP A 119 -53.38 74.38 -8.73
N LEU A 120 -52.94 73.22 -8.22
CA LEU A 120 -53.48 71.90 -8.56
C LEU A 120 -54.19 71.26 -7.37
N THR A 121 -55.36 71.79 -7.00
CA THR A 121 -56.30 71.10 -6.09
C THR A 121 -57.17 70.12 -6.88
N LEU A 122 -56.90 68.83 -6.77
CA LEU A 122 -57.77 67.76 -7.24
C LEU A 122 -58.70 67.32 -6.10
N ASP A 123 -60.02 67.26 -6.36
CA ASP A 123 -61.02 66.75 -5.42
C ASP A 123 -60.79 65.27 -5.13
N ALA A 124 -60.98 64.87 -3.86
CA ALA A 124 -60.78 63.49 -3.40
C ALA A 124 -61.82 62.53 -4.05
N PRO A 125 -61.39 61.39 -4.61
CA PRO A 125 -62.32 60.42 -5.18
C PRO A 125 -63.09 59.69 -4.08
N THR A 126 -64.40 59.50 -4.31
CA THR A 126 -65.25 58.66 -3.45
C THR A 126 -64.88 57.17 -3.59
N PRO A 127 -64.89 56.37 -2.50
CA PRO A 127 -64.54 54.95 -2.55
C PRO A 127 -65.54 54.14 -3.39
N LEU A 128 -65.03 53.23 -4.23
CA LEU A 128 -65.83 52.26 -4.98
C LEU A 128 -66.31 51.12 -4.06
N GLU A 129 -67.51 50.59 -4.30
CA GLU A 129 -68.05 49.41 -3.61
C GLU A 129 -67.23 48.15 -3.94
N SER A 130 -67.07 47.28 -2.94
CA SER A 130 -66.22 46.09 -2.95
C SER A 130 -66.69 45.02 -3.95
N ASP A 131 -65.79 44.61 -4.83
CA ASP A 131 -65.97 43.57 -5.84
C ASP A 131 -65.96 42.16 -5.18
N PRO A 132 -67.03 41.35 -5.33
CA PRO A 132 -67.11 40.01 -4.73
C PRO A 132 -66.08 39.01 -5.28
N GLU A 133 -65.44 39.26 -6.43
CA GLU A 133 -64.33 38.42 -6.91
C GLU A 133 -63.03 38.65 -6.11
N LEU A 134 -62.85 39.84 -5.54
CA LEU A 134 -61.69 40.19 -4.71
C LEU A 134 -61.77 39.55 -3.31
N GLU A 135 -62.98 39.35 -2.78
CA GLU A 135 -63.18 38.57 -1.54
C GLU A 135 -62.88 37.08 -1.73
N ALA A 136 -63.16 36.51 -2.91
CA ALA A 136 -62.84 35.12 -3.22
C ALA A 136 -61.31 34.89 -3.31
N LEU A 137 -60.56 35.84 -3.90
CA LEU A 137 -59.09 35.82 -3.90
C LEU A 137 -58.49 36.09 -2.50
N ALA A 138 -59.10 36.95 -1.70
CA ALA A 138 -58.68 37.20 -0.31
C ALA A 138 -59.00 36.03 0.64
N SER A 139 -59.92 35.12 0.26
CA SER A 139 -60.24 33.90 1.01
C SER A 139 -59.30 32.72 0.73
N ILE A 140 -58.37 32.85 -0.22
CA ILE A 140 -57.24 31.95 -0.33
C ILE A 140 -56.38 32.24 0.90
N ALA A 141 -56.46 31.37 1.90
CA ALA A 141 -55.69 31.46 3.13
C ALA A 141 -54.24 31.79 2.77
N ALA A 142 -53.79 32.99 3.16
CA ALA A 142 -52.38 33.32 3.11
C ALA A 142 -51.62 32.15 3.76
N PRO A 143 -50.62 31.56 3.09
CA PRO A 143 -49.85 30.50 3.72
C PRO A 143 -49.34 31.07 5.03
N VAL A 144 -49.62 30.35 6.13
CA VAL A 144 -49.07 30.67 7.44
C VAL A 144 -47.57 30.89 7.21
N LEU A 145 -47.06 32.10 7.43
CA LEU A 145 -45.62 32.33 7.50
C LEU A 145 -45.13 31.42 8.61
N ALA A 146 -44.58 30.26 8.25
CA ALA A 146 -43.88 29.42 9.20
C ALA A 146 -42.80 30.29 9.84
N GLU A 147 -42.79 30.38 11.17
CA GLU A 147 -41.71 31.05 11.89
C GLU A 147 -40.39 30.47 11.39
N LEU A 148 -39.55 31.30 10.77
CA LEU A 148 -38.25 30.87 10.29
C LEU A 148 -37.46 30.36 11.51
N PRO A 149 -36.87 29.16 11.44
CA PRO A 149 -36.14 28.61 12.57
C PRO A 149 -34.98 29.53 12.94
N GLU A 150 -34.76 29.71 14.24
CA GLU A 150 -33.59 30.44 14.72
C GLU A 150 -32.33 29.69 14.26
N LEU A 151 -31.45 30.38 13.53
CA LEU A 151 -30.23 29.81 12.94
C LEU A 151 -29.00 30.20 13.78
N GLU A 152 -28.18 29.21 14.13
CA GLU A 152 -26.87 29.39 14.74
C GLU A 152 -25.81 29.55 13.64
N GLU A 153 -25.01 30.62 13.73
CA GLU A 153 -23.90 30.87 12.81
C GLU A 153 -22.66 30.06 13.20
N ILE A 154 -22.25 29.16 12.31
CA ILE A 154 -21.06 28.34 12.43
C ILE A 154 -20.05 28.82 11.41
N ARG A 155 -18.98 29.44 11.90
CA ARG A 155 -17.88 29.91 11.06
C ARG A 155 -17.05 28.73 10.59
N ILE A 156 -16.99 28.54 9.27
CA ILE A 156 -16.17 27.50 8.64
C ILE A 156 -14.75 28.01 8.45
N ASN A 157 -14.59 29.23 7.92
CA ASN A 157 -13.31 29.95 7.82
C ASN A 157 -13.54 31.48 7.80
N LYS A 158 -12.54 32.28 7.37
CA LYS A 158 -12.63 33.75 7.33
C LYS A 158 -13.71 34.25 6.34
N THR A 159 -13.94 33.49 5.26
CA THR A 159 -14.78 33.84 4.11
C THR A 159 -16.18 33.23 4.19
N VAL A 160 -16.35 32.04 4.79
CA VAL A 160 -17.60 31.25 4.76
C VAL A 160 -18.18 31.03 6.15
N VAL A 161 -19.48 31.32 6.26
CA VAL A 161 -20.32 31.10 7.44
C VAL A 161 -21.49 30.21 7.03
N LEU A 162 -21.72 29.14 7.80
CA LEU A 162 -22.88 28.28 7.65
C LEU A 162 -23.86 28.62 8.77
N ALA A 163 -25.10 28.95 8.46
CA ALA A 163 -26.14 29.17 9.46
C ALA A 163 -27.09 27.96 9.45
N VAL A 164 -27.19 27.25 10.57
CA VAL A 164 -27.98 26.01 10.71
C VAL A 164 -28.99 26.15 11.85
N PRO A 165 -30.13 25.43 11.84
CA PRO A 165 -31.13 25.55 12.90
C PRO A 165 -30.57 25.21 14.29
N VAL A 166 -30.86 26.06 15.29
CA VAL A 166 -30.44 25.88 16.70
C VAL A 166 -31.11 24.66 17.34
N VAL A 167 -32.32 24.32 16.89
CA VAL A 167 -33.10 23.20 17.44
C VAL A 167 -32.53 21.88 16.93
N SER A 168 -31.87 21.12 17.81
CA SER A 168 -31.24 19.84 17.48
C SER A 168 -32.19 18.81 16.86
N ASP A 169 -33.48 18.88 17.18
CA ASP A 169 -34.49 17.95 16.67
C ASP A 169 -34.87 18.26 15.21
N ALA A 170 -34.69 19.50 14.75
CA ALA A 170 -34.93 19.91 13.37
C ALA A 170 -33.78 19.50 12.43
N PHE A 171 -32.55 19.35 12.96
CA PHE A 171 -31.41 18.85 12.19
C PHE A 171 -30.42 18.01 13.04
N PRO A 172 -30.77 16.77 13.40
CA PRO A 172 -29.97 15.94 14.30
C PRO A 172 -28.55 15.66 13.78
N GLU A 173 -28.39 15.56 12.46
CA GLU A 173 -27.12 15.24 11.79
C GLU A 173 -26.24 16.46 11.50
N SER A 174 -26.65 17.67 11.92
CA SER A 174 -25.96 18.95 11.64
C SER A 174 -24.44 18.88 11.83
N ARG A 175 -23.96 18.29 12.93
CA ARG A 175 -22.52 18.10 13.19
C ARG A 175 -21.81 17.29 12.11
N ARG A 176 -22.39 16.15 11.70
CA ARG A 176 -21.81 15.27 10.66
C ARG A 176 -21.91 15.93 9.28
N PHE A 177 -23.01 16.61 9.01
CA PHE A 177 -23.22 17.40 7.80
C PHE A 177 -22.15 18.49 7.64
N ILE A 178 -21.91 19.29 8.69
CA ILE A 178 -20.90 20.37 8.67
C ILE A 178 -19.50 19.80 8.49
N GLN A 179 -19.18 18.70 9.16
CA GLN A 179 -17.87 18.06 9.01
C GLN A 179 -17.66 17.56 7.57
N ARG A 180 -18.65 16.90 6.97
CA ARG A 180 -18.59 16.44 5.59
C ARG A 180 -18.50 17.60 4.60
N TYR A 181 -19.18 18.71 4.86
CA TYR A 181 -19.05 19.92 4.05
C TYR A 181 -17.62 20.49 4.11
N LYS A 182 -16.99 20.50 5.30
CA LYS A 182 -15.58 20.92 5.44
C LYS A 182 -14.60 20.02 4.67
N GLU A 183 -14.94 18.76 4.47
CA GLU A 183 -14.11 17.79 3.73
C GLU A 183 -14.33 17.87 2.21
N LEU A 184 -15.57 18.11 1.78
CA LEU A 184 -15.96 18.14 0.35
C LEU A 184 -15.89 19.52 -0.29
N SER A 185 -15.99 20.59 0.51
CA SER A 185 -15.90 21.95 -0.01
C SER A 185 -14.49 22.21 -0.51
N ASN A 186 -14.38 22.73 -1.74
CA ASN A 186 -13.11 23.09 -2.40
C ASN A 186 -12.41 24.29 -1.75
N ILE A 187 -12.89 24.77 -0.61
CA ILE A 187 -12.39 25.93 0.11
C ILE A 187 -10.99 25.74 0.73
N ARG A 188 -10.40 24.53 0.67
CA ARG A 188 -8.97 24.33 0.99
C ARG A 188 -8.00 25.09 0.06
N GLU A 189 -8.45 25.56 -1.11
CA GLU A 189 -7.64 26.39 -2.02
C GLU A 189 -7.75 27.91 -1.77
N LEU A 190 -8.63 28.35 -0.87
CA LEU A 190 -8.89 29.78 -0.61
C LEU A 190 -8.15 30.27 0.65
N ASP A 191 -6.85 29.96 0.77
CA ASP A 191 -6.00 30.55 1.80
C ASP A 191 -5.15 31.69 1.20
N ASP A 192 -5.22 32.83 1.89
CA ASP A 192 -4.40 34.03 1.74
C ASP A 192 -4.53 34.88 0.44
N GLY A 193 -5.59 35.69 0.42
CA GLY A 193 -5.43 37.14 0.20
C GLY A 193 -5.41 37.67 -1.24
N ALA A 194 -5.56 36.83 -2.27
CA ALA A 194 -5.46 37.26 -3.67
C ALA A 194 -6.71 37.03 -4.54
N ASP A 195 -7.85 36.62 -3.98
CA ASP A 195 -9.02 36.28 -4.80
C ASP A 195 -9.95 37.47 -5.09
N SER A 196 -10.30 37.59 -6.37
CA SER A 196 -11.24 38.59 -6.85
C SER A 196 -12.69 38.21 -6.46
N ALA A 197 -13.53 39.18 -6.10
CA ALA A 197 -14.94 38.96 -5.75
C ALA A 197 -15.75 38.03 -6.72
N PRO A 198 -15.47 37.98 -8.04
CA PRO A 198 -16.09 37.03 -8.96
C PRO A 198 -15.75 35.55 -8.70
N GLN A 199 -14.52 35.22 -8.29
CA GLN A 199 -14.11 33.85 -7.97
C GLN A 199 -14.82 33.34 -6.72
N VAL A 200 -14.90 34.17 -5.68
CA VAL A 200 -15.66 33.87 -4.45
C VAL A 200 -17.13 33.63 -4.75
N ALA A 201 -17.74 34.41 -5.65
CA ALA A 201 -19.13 34.21 -6.07
C ALA A 201 -19.34 32.92 -6.89
N ALA A 202 -18.37 32.51 -7.72
CA ALA A 202 -18.43 31.26 -8.48
C ALA A 202 -18.32 30.03 -7.54
N SER A 203 -17.32 30.02 -6.65
CA SER A 203 -17.15 28.97 -5.65
C SER A 203 -18.36 28.88 -4.71
N ALA A 204 -18.95 30.02 -4.34
CA ALA A 204 -20.14 30.05 -3.51
C ALA A 204 -21.38 29.41 -4.17
N ARG A 205 -21.52 29.47 -5.50
CA ARG A 205 -22.61 28.76 -6.20
C ARG A 205 -22.38 27.25 -6.20
N ALA A 206 -21.15 26.81 -6.42
CA ALA A 206 -20.81 25.40 -6.35
C ALA A 206 -21.05 24.82 -4.94
N ASP A 207 -20.74 25.60 -3.91
CA ASP A 207 -20.99 25.23 -2.52
C ASP A 207 -22.49 25.23 -2.15
N GLU A 208 -23.29 26.15 -2.69
CA GLU A 208 -24.75 26.15 -2.55
C GLU A 208 -25.36 24.85 -3.10
N GLU A 209 -24.95 24.45 -4.30
CA GLU A 209 -25.36 23.21 -4.94
C GLU A 209 -24.89 21.97 -4.17
N LEU A 210 -23.64 21.98 -3.68
CA LEU A 210 -23.09 20.94 -2.82
C LEU A 210 -23.92 20.77 -1.55
N LEU A 211 -24.24 21.86 -0.85
CA LEU A 211 -25.05 21.84 0.37
C LEU A 211 -26.46 21.31 0.10
N GLY A 212 -27.09 21.70 -1.02
CA GLY A 212 -28.39 21.17 -1.45
C GLY A 212 -28.35 19.66 -1.75
N ASN A 213 -27.33 19.19 -2.46
CA ASN A 213 -27.14 17.77 -2.74
C ASN A 213 -26.84 16.96 -1.47
N MET A 214 -26.09 17.55 -0.53
CA MET A 214 -25.87 16.95 0.79
C MET A 214 -27.19 16.85 1.56
N LEU A 215 -28.03 17.89 1.60
CA LEU A 215 -29.34 17.82 2.27
C LEU A 215 -30.17 16.64 1.75
N ARG A 216 -30.25 16.48 0.43
CA ARG A 216 -30.91 15.32 -0.21
C ARG A 216 -30.28 13.99 0.20
N THR A 217 -28.96 13.92 0.30
CA THR A 217 -28.24 12.72 0.75
C THR A 217 -28.65 12.32 2.18
N TYR A 218 -28.92 13.29 3.05
CA TYR A 218 -29.38 13.08 4.43
C TYR A 218 -30.92 12.93 4.58
N GLY A 219 -31.65 12.90 3.46
CA GLY A 219 -33.10 12.69 3.42
C GLY A 219 -33.93 13.97 3.54
N TYR A 220 -33.34 15.13 3.30
CA TYR A 220 -34.01 16.43 3.36
C TYR A 220 -34.29 16.93 1.93
N TYR A 221 -35.37 16.42 1.31
CA TYR A 221 -35.72 16.72 -0.08
C TYR A 221 -36.43 18.05 -0.28
N ASP A 222 -37.11 18.54 0.75
CA ASP A 222 -37.72 19.88 0.78
C ASP A 222 -36.77 20.94 1.36
N GLY A 223 -35.51 20.56 1.57
CA GLY A 223 -34.50 21.44 2.12
C GLY A 223 -34.07 22.53 1.13
N ASP A 224 -33.83 23.72 1.63
CA ASP A 224 -33.40 24.88 0.86
C ASP A 224 -32.12 25.49 1.45
N VAL A 225 -31.28 26.06 0.58
CA VAL A 225 -30.01 26.68 0.96
C VAL A 225 -29.98 28.08 0.37
N VAL A 226 -30.11 29.09 1.23
CA VAL A 226 -30.10 30.49 0.77
C VAL A 226 -28.69 31.05 0.94
N ARG A 227 -28.09 31.45 -0.19
CA ARG A 227 -26.78 32.09 -0.21
C ARG A 227 -26.89 33.62 -0.11
N GLN A 228 -26.16 34.19 0.83
CA GLN A 228 -26.00 35.64 1.01
C GLN A 228 -24.52 36.04 0.83
N LEU A 229 -24.26 37.03 -0.02
CA LEU A 229 -22.93 37.62 -0.23
C LEU A 229 -22.84 38.96 0.50
N SER A 230 -21.79 39.16 1.30
CA SER A 230 -21.51 40.40 2.03
C SER A 230 -20.05 40.82 1.81
N GLY A 231 -19.79 42.11 1.60
CA GLY A 231 -18.43 42.62 1.33
C GLY A 231 -18.01 42.53 -0.14
N GLY A 232 -17.09 43.41 -0.57
CA GLY A 232 -16.61 43.50 -1.96
C GLY A 232 -17.01 44.76 -2.75
N ARG A 233 -17.70 45.73 -2.14
CA ARG A 233 -17.93 47.03 -2.79
C ARG A 233 -16.63 47.83 -2.74
N ARG A 234 -15.97 48.08 -3.88
CA ARG A 234 -14.91 49.09 -3.97
C ARG A 234 -15.46 50.39 -3.40
N ALA A 235 -14.78 50.96 -2.42
CA ALA A 235 -15.03 52.32 -1.98
C ALA A 235 -15.02 53.21 -3.22
N ARG A 236 -16.20 53.72 -3.61
CA ARG A 236 -16.28 54.77 -4.60
C ARG A 236 -15.76 56.01 -3.87
N GLU A 237 -14.76 56.67 -4.43
CA GLU A 237 -14.30 57.99 -4.00
C GLU A 237 -15.52 58.91 -3.83
N ASN A 238 -15.96 59.08 -2.59
CA ASN A 238 -16.57 60.29 -2.06
C ASN A 238 -16.59 60.14 -0.55
N GLY A 239 -15.80 61.00 0.09
CA GLY A 239 -15.49 60.94 1.50
C GLY A 239 -16.67 61.37 2.36
N ASP A 240 -17.52 60.41 2.72
CA ASP A 240 -18.37 60.51 3.89
C ASP A 240 -17.88 59.55 4.97
N ALA A 241 -17.40 60.15 6.05
CA ALA A 241 -16.85 59.50 7.22
C ALA A 241 -17.99 59.01 8.13
N ASP A 242 -18.57 57.87 7.79
CA ASP A 242 -19.33 57.01 8.72
C ASP A 242 -19.34 55.55 8.22
N ALA A 243 -18.19 55.09 7.71
CA ALA A 243 -17.99 53.76 7.12
C ALA A 243 -17.08 52.86 7.98
N ASP A 244 -17.24 52.88 9.31
CA ASP A 244 -16.37 52.13 10.23
C ASP A 244 -16.70 50.63 10.37
N ASN A 245 -17.50 50.03 9.47
CA ASN A 245 -17.76 48.58 9.46
C ASN A 245 -18.09 48.00 8.07
N VAL A 246 -17.56 48.55 6.97
CA VAL A 246 -17.68 47.85 5.67
C VAL A 246 -16.55 46.84 5.57
N ALA A 247 -16.88 45.57 5.83
CA ALA A 247 -15.94 44.45 5.63
C ALA A 247 -15.38 44.50 4.20
N THR A 248 -14.10 44.87 4.09
CA THR A 248 -13.36 44.95 2.82
C THR A 248 -13.09 43.58 2.20
N GLN A 249 -13.25 42.51 2.98
CA GLN A 249 -13.12 41.13 2.53
C GLN A 249 -14.50 40.56 2.14
N PRO A 250 -14.63 39.90 0.98
CA PRO A 250 -15.86 39.21 0.61
C PRO A 250 -16.13 38.07 1.60
N ARG A 251 -17.39 37.95 2.02
CA ARG A 251 -17.90 36.91 2.92
C ARG A 251 -19.16 36.31 2.32
N VAL A 252 -19.30 35.00 2.45
CA VAL A 252 -20.44 34.21 1.99
C VAL A 252 -21.09 33.57 3.20
N ARG A 253 -22.39 33.75 3.32
CA ARG A 253 -23.23 33.11 4.33
C ARG A 253 -24.21 32.17 3.63
N PHE A 254 -24.29 30.93 4.09
CA PHE A 254 -25.29 29.96 3.64
C PHE A 254 -26.28 29.70 4.77
N ASP A 255 -27.54 30.08 4.57
CA ASP A 255 -28.64 29.74 5.47
C ASP A 255 -29.19 28.38 5.05
N VAL A 256 -28.93 27.35 5.85
CA VAL A 256 -29.33 25.96 5.58
C VAL A 256 -30.65 25.69 6.28
N MET A 257 -31.71 25.49 5.50
CA MET A 257 -33.05 25.16 5.99
C MET A 257 -33.40 23.74 5.57
N PRO A 258 -33.13 22.72 6.41
CA PRO A 258 -33.28 21.32 6.03
C PRO A 258 -34.73 20.89 5.76
N GLY A 259 -35.73 21.57 6.31
CA GLY A 259 -37.14 21.18 6.14
C GLY A 259 -37.46 19.85 6.83
N THR A 260 -38.46 19.13 6.31
CA THR A 260 -38.89 17.83 6.86
C THR A 260 -37.94 16.72 6.43
N ARG A 261 -37.61 15.84 7.38
CA ARG A 261 -36.82 14.65 7.08
C ARG A 261 -37.69 13.52 6.57
N TYR A 262 -37.32 12.97 5.42
CA TYR A 262 -38.00 11.85 4.80
C TYR A 262 -37.60 10.52 5.46
N GLN A 263 -38.50 9.55 5.44
CA GLN A 263 -38.28 8.19 5.93
C GLN A 263 -38.41 7.18 4.79
N PHE A 264 -37.81 6.00 4.95
CA PHE A 264 -38.07 4.90 4.04
C PHE A 264 -39.51 4.42 4.20
N GLY A 265 -40.29 4.46 3.12
CA GLY A 265 -41.65 3.92 3.06
C GLY A 265 -41.62 2.42 2.78
N ARG A 266 -42.10 2.02 1.61
CA ARG A 266 -42.02 0.63 1.15
C ARG A 266 -40.61 0.30 0.68
N VAL A 267 -40.07 -0.84 1.15
CA VAL A 267 -38.79 -1.39 0.68
C VAL A 267 -39.08 -2.72 -0.02
N ASP A 268 -38.89 -2.75 -1.33
CA ASP A 268 -39.04 -3.93 -2.17
C ASP A 268 -37.65 -4.46 -2.57
N LEU A 269 -37.39 -5.74 -2.25
CA LEU A 269 -36.10 -6.41 -2.48
C LEU A 269 -36.21 -7.56 -3.49
N GLY A 270 -37.25 -7.53 -4.34
CA GLY A 270 -37.48 -8.52 -5.38
C GLY A 270 -37.67 -9.93 -4.80
N ALA A 271 -36.84 -10.87 -5.25
CA ALA A 271 -36.97 -12.29 -4.88
C ALA A 271 -36.33 -12.67 -3.54
N LEU A 272 -35.64 -11.75 -2.85
CA LEU A 272 -34.94 -12.05 -1.59
C LEU A 272 -35.85 -12.60 -0.47
N PRO A 273 -37.04 -12.02 -0.19
CA PRO A 273 -37.90 -12.51 0.90
C PRO A 273 -38.47 -13.91 0.64
N ALA A 274 -38.45 -14.38 -0.61
CA ALA A 274 -38.94 -15.70 -1.00
C ALA A 274 -37.89 -16.81 -0.88
N LEU A 275 -36.65 -16.48 -0.51
CA LEU A 275 -35.58 -17.47 -0.32
C LEU A 275 -35.85 -18.40 0.87
N PRO A 276 -35.30 -19.63 0.86
CA PRO A 276 -35.33 -20.50 2.04
C PRO A 276 -34.58 -19.90 3.24
N GLU A 277 -35.08 -20.15 4.45
CA GLU A 277 -34.36 -19.82 5.67
C GLU A 277 -33.16 -20.77 5.87
N PRO A 278 -32.01 -20.30 6.42
CA PRO A 278 -31.79 -19.01 7.07
C PRO A 278 -31.31 -17.87 6.14
N ASP A 279 -31.24 -18.08 4.82
CA ASP A 279 -30.61 -17.12 3.92
C ASP A 279 -31.45 -15.86 3.71
N ALA A 280 -32.78 -15.99 3.61
CA ALA A 280 -33.69 -14.84 3.53
C ALA A 280 -33.45 -13.87 4.70
N SER A 281 -33.56 -14.37 5.94
CA SER A 281 -33.33 -13.57 7.14
C SER A 281 -31.92 -12.97 7.19
N ARG A 282 -30.89 -13.73 6.80
CA ARG A 282 -29.49 -13.25 6.84
C ARG A 282 -29.20 -12.17 5.81
N LEU A 283 -29.69 -12.32 4.57
CA LEU A 283 -29.47 -11.36 3.49
C LEU A 283 -30.28 -10.07 3.73
N MET A 284 -31.53 -10.20 4.20
CA MET A 284 -32.32 -9.02 4.61
C MET A 284 -31.67 -8.29 5.79
N ALA A 285 -31.09 -9.03 6.74
CA ALA A 285 -30.33 -8.43 7.84
C ALA A 285 -29.04 -7.74 7.38
N ALA A 286 -28.41 -8.20 6.29
CA ALA A 286 -27.25 -7.55 5.69
C ALA A 286 -27.63 -6.21 5.02
N PHE A 287 -28.76 -6.15 4.30
CA PHE A 287 -29.24 -4.90 3.71
C PHE A 287 -29.65 -3.87 4.77
N ALA A 288 -30.18 -4.30 5.91
CA ALA A 288 -30.35 -3.48 7.12
C ALA A 288 -31.09 -2.13 6.94
N ILE A 289 -31.94 -1.98 5.92
CA ILE A 289 -32.88 -0.85 5.77
C ILE A 289 -34.28 -1.37 5.97
N LYS A 290 -35.03 -0.73 6.86
CA LYS A 290 -36.42 -1.09 7.16
C LYS A 290 -37.37 0.07 6.88
N PRO A 291 -38.63 -0.21 6.54
CA PRO A 291 -39.69 0.80 6.57
C PRO A 291 -39.70 1.57 7.90
N GLY A 292 -39.75 2.91 7.83
CA GLY A 292 -39.68 3.83 8.96
C GLY A 292 -38.27 4.26 9.36
N ASP A 293 -37.21 3.67 8.80
CA ASP A 293 -35.85 4.18 9.01
C ASP A 293 -35.71 5.58 8.38
N PRO A 294 -34.87 6.46 8.94
CA PRO A 294 -34.59 7.74 8.29
C PRO A 294 -33.93 7.52 6.92
N LEU A 295 -34.36 8.30 5.93
CA LEU A 295 -33.86 8.16 4.56
C LEU A 295 -32.46 8.74 4.44
N TYR A 296 -31.52 7.90 4.02
CA TYR A 296 -30.14 8.30 3.69
C TYR A 296 -29.79 7.71 2.33
N ALA A 297 -29.55 8.55 1.32
CA ALA A 297 -29.31 8.09 -0.04
C ALA A 297 -27.96 7.35 -0.16
N ASP A 298 -26.94 7.81 0.55
CA ASP A 298 -25.62 7.17 0.58
C ASP A 298 -25.65 5.79 1.27
N ARG A 299 -26.51 5.63 2.27
CA ARG A 299 -26.74 4.34 2.93
C ARG A 299 -27.32 3.30 1.97
N ILE A 300 -28.12 3.68 0.97
CA ILE A 300 -28.66 2.72 -0.01
C ILE A 300 -27.51 2.06 -0.76
N ILE A 301 -26.56 2.86 -1.27
CA ILE A 301 -25.39 2.38 -2.00
C ILE A 301 -24.49 1.54 -1.08
N GLU A 302 -24.24 1.99 0.15
CA GLU A 302 -23.47 1.23 1.14
C GLU A 302 -24.07 -0.16 1.40
N ARG A 303 -25.39 -0.21 1.62
CA ARG A 303 -26.10 -1.46 1.92
C ARG A 303 -26.28 -2.38 0.72
N GLU A 304 -26.38 -1.82 -0.48
CA GLU A 304 -26.34 -2.58 -1.72
C GLU A 304 -24.97 -3.30 -1.88
N ILE A 305 -23.87 -2.61 -1.58
CA ILE A 305 -22.52 -3.21 -1.60
C ILE A 305 -22.43 -4.33 -0.55
N GLU A 306 -22.88 -4.08 0.69
CA GLU A 306 -22.90 -5.10 1.75
C GLU A 306 -23.76 -6.31 1.35
N LEU A 307 -24.92 -6.09 0.74
CA LEU A 307 -25.80 -7.15 0.26
C LEU A 307 -25.15 -7.96 -0.86
N ARG A 308 -24.47 -7.32 -1.81
CA ARG A 308 -23.71 -7.99 -2.88
C ARG A 308 -22.60 -8.87 -2.31
N VAL A 309 -21.87 -8.36 -1.32
CA VAL A 309 -20.85 -9.16 -0.59
C VAL A 309 -21.53 -10.32 0.11
N ALA A 310 -22.62 -10.08 0.85
CA ALA A 310 -23.34 -11.12 1.56
C ALA A 310 -23.83 -12.22 0.61
N LEU A 311 -24.45 -11.88 -0.53
CA LEU A 311 -24.87 -12.84 -1.56
C LEU A 311 -23.70 -13.70 -2.05
N GLY A 312 -22.57 -13.05 -2.38
CA GLY A 312 -21.35 -13.73 -2.81
C GLY A 312 -20.75 -14.68 -1.75
N GLU A 313 -20.77 -14.29 -0.47
CA GLU A 313 -20.32 -15.15 0.65
C GLU A 313 -21.31 -16.26 0.99
N SER A 314 -22.53 -16.18 0.46
CA SER A 314 -23.63 -17.11 0.74
C SER A 314 -23.80 -18.20 -0.31
N GLY A 315 -22.97 -18.18 -1.35
CA GLY A 315 -23.03 -19.13 -2.45
C GLY A 315 -23.90 -18.71 -3.63
N TYR A 316 -24.20 -17.42 -3.79
CA TYR A 316 -24.96 -16.88 -4.93
C TYR A 316 -24.03 -16.09 -5.89
N PRO A 317 -23.14 -16.76 -6.66
CA PRO A 317 -22.20 -16.10 -7.58
C PRO A 317 -22.86 -15.34 -8.73
N PHE A 318 -24.04 -15.77 -9.16
CA PHE A 318 -24.77 -15.21 -10.31
C PHE A 318 -25.95 -14.34 -9.87
N ALA A 319 -25.94 -13.85 -8.61
CA ALA A 319 -26.95 -12.93 -8.16
C ALA A 319 -26.88 -11.63 -8.98
N ASN A 320 -28.00 -11.27 -9.60
CA ASN A 320 -28.17 -9.99 -10.29
C ASN A 320 -28.85 -9.01 -9.33
N ILE A 321 -28.29 -7.82 -9.20
CA ILE A 321 -28.84 -6.71 -8.41
C ILE A 321 -28.95 -5.54 -9.37
N GLU A 322 -30.17 -5.13 -9.69
CA GLU A 322 -30.42 -3.96 -10.55
C GLU A 322 -30.14 -2.65 -9.80
N GLU A 323 -30.13 -1.53 -10.51
CA GLU A 323 -29.91 -0.22 -9.90
C GLU A 323 -31.05 0.12 -8.92
N PRO A 324 -30.74 0.70 -7.74
CA PRO A 324 -31.77 1.07 -6.78
C PRO A 324 -32.63 2.22 -7.33
N GLU A 325 -33.94 2.01 -7.35
CA GLU A 325 -34.92 3.05 -7.69
C GLU A 325 -35.53 3.63 -6.40
N LEU A 326 -35.39 4.93 -6.20
CA LEU A 326 -35.96 5.65 -5.06
C LEU A 326 -37.03 6.65 -5.54
N LEU A 327 -38.28 6.37 -5.20
CA LEU A 327 -39.40 7.25 -5.50
C LEU A 327 -39.75 8.11 -4.27
N ILE A 328 -39.57 9.42 -4.38
CA ILE A 328 -39.88 10.38 -3.31
C ILE A 328 -41.32 10.84 -3.41
N ASP A 329 -42.09 10.62 -2.34
CA ASP A 329 -43.48 11.06 -2.18
C ASP A 329 -43.54 12.23 -1.19
N HIS A 330 -43.62 13.45 -1.74
CA HIS A 330 -43.71 14.69 -0.96
C HIS A 330 -45.01 14.84 -0.15
N ALA A 331 -46.07 14.07 -0.47
CA ALA A 331 -47.30 14.11 0.31
C ALA A 331 -47.21 13.25 1.59
N ARG A 332 -46.49 12.13 1.53
CA ARG A 332 -46.23 11.24 2.67
C ARG A 332 -44.96 11.59 3.44
N ASN A 333 -44.06 12.39 2.87
CA ASN A 333 -42.68 12.58 3.34
C ASN A 333 -41.93 11.23 3.43
N GLU A 334 -42.19 10.34 2.47
CA GLU A 334 -41.61 8.99 2.42
C GLU A 334 -40.90 8.76 1.09
N GLY A 335 -39.84 7.95 1.11
CA GLY A 335 -39.19 7.42 -0.08
C GLY A 335 -39.43 5.93 -0.20
N ASP A 336 -40.12 5.49 -1.26
CA ASP A 336 -40.29 4.08 -1.58
C ASP A 336 -39.06 3.59 -2.36
N LEU A 337 -38.37 2.58 -1.82
CA LEU A 337 -37.15 2.01 -2.38
C LEU A 337 -37.45 0.66 -3.04
N THR A 338 -37.10 0.55 -4.32
CA THR A 338 -37.16 -0.70 -5.08
C THR A 338 -35.74 -1.10 -5.46
N LEU A 339 -35.34 -2.32 -5.09
CA LEU A 339 -34.08 -2.93 -5.49
C LEU A 339 -34.40 -4.34 -5.99
N ASP A 340 -34.48 -4.55 -7.31
CA ASP A 340 -34.74 -5.90 -7.84
C ASP A 340 -33.50 -6.76 -7.67
N VAL A 341 -33.61 -7.75 -6.79
CA VAL A 341 -32.56 -8.72 -6.51
C VAL A 341 -33.02 -10.09 -6.96
N GLN A 342 -32.25 -10.66 -7.89
CA GLN A 342 -32.44 -12.00 -8.43
C GLN A 342 -31.25 -12.87 -7.99
N PRO A 343 -31.40 -13.71 -6.94
CA PRO A 343 -30.27 -14.42 -6.33
C PRO A 343 -29.57 -15.44 -7.24
N GLY A 344 -30.24 -15.95 -8.29
CA GLY A 344 -29.62 -16.88 -9.25
C GLY A 344 -29.36 -18.31 -8.73
N GLY A 345 -29.76 -18.62 -7.49
CA GLY A 345 -29.57 -19.95 -6.88
C GLY A 345 -28.19 -20.19 -6.29
N LYS A 346 -28.05 -21.28 -5.51
CA LYS A 346 -26.79 -21.60 -4.79
C LYS A 346 -25.86 -22.47 -5.61
N TYR A 347 -24.56 -22.26 -5.46
CA TYR A 347 -23.52 -23.02 -6.17
C TYR A 347 -22.43 -23.55 -5.24
N VAL A 348 -21.81 -24.65 -5.66
CA VAL A 348 -20.55 -25.16 -5.12
C VAL A 348 -19.43 -24.99 -6.14
N PHE A 349 -18.20 -24.88 -5.66
CA PHE A 349 -17.02 -24.84 -6.53
C PHE A 349 -16.88 -26.15 -7.31
N GLY A 350 -16.64 -26.04 -8.61
CA GLY A 350 -16.30 -27.15 -9.50
C GLY A 350 -14.82 -27.14 -9.87
N GLU A 351 -14.52 -27.46 -11.14
CA GLU A 351 -13.15 -27.44 -11.64
C GLU A 351 -12.60 -26.02 -11.87
N ILE A 352 -11.28 -25.88 -11.75
CA ILE A 352 -10.57 -24.66 -12.14
C ILE A 352 -9.93 -24.87 -13.51
N VAL A 353 -10.34 -24.07 -14.48
CA VAL A 353 -9.86 -24.13 -15.86
C VAL A 353 -8.88 -22.99 -16.08
N SER A 354 -7.74 -23.28 -16.70
CA SER A 354 -6.72 -22.27 -17.02
C SER A 354 -6.75 -21.89 -18.49
N SER A 355 -6.62 -20.60 -18.80
CA SER A 355 -6.44 -20.13 -20.18
C SER A 355 -5.14 -20.64 -20.82
N GLU A 356 -4.09 -20.90 -20.03
CA GLU A 356 -2.81 -21.43 -20.52
C GLU A 356 -2.30 -22.62 -19.69
N PRO A 357 -2.82 -23.84 -19.92
CA PRO A 357 -2.51 -25.00 -19.08
C PRO A 357 -1.04 -25.43 -19.06
N ARG A 358 -0.26 -25.11 -20.09
CA ARG A 358 1.19 -25.39 -20.15
C ARG A 358 2.03 -24.44 -19.28
N PHE A 359 1.54 -23.22 -19.06
CA PHE A 359 2.23 -22.23 -18.24
C PHE A 359 1.82 -22.35 -16.76
N LEU A 360 0.49 -22.37 -16.51
CA LEU A 360 -0.13 -22.63 -15.22
C LEU A 360 -1.33 -23.55 -15.42
N SER A 361 -1.22 -24.82 -15.04
CA SER A 361 -2.32 -25.78 -15.19
C SER A 361 -3.45 -25.54 -14.17
N GLY A 362 -4.70 -25.86 -14.53
CA GLY A 362 -5.84 -25.83 -13.60
C GLY A 362 -5.60 -26.65 -12.31
N ARG A 363 -4.92 -27.80 -12.41
CA ARG A 363 -4.49 -28.60 -11.24
C ARG A 363 -3.57 -27.82 -10.30
N HIS A 364 -2.69 -26.99 -10.84
CA HIS A 364 -1.78 -26.17 -10.05
C HIS A 364 -2.52 -25.00 -9.39
N LEU A 365 -3.46 -24.37 -10.11
CA LEU A 365 -4.34 -23.35 -9.55
C LEU A 365 -5.20 -23.91 -8.40
N GLY A 366 -5.76 -25.11 -8.57
CA GLY A 366 -6.50 -25.81 -7.50
C GLY A 366 -5.64 -26.18 -6.28
N ARG A 367 -4.33 -26.43 -6.46
CA ARG A 367 -3.42 -26.64 -5.31
C ARG A 367 -3.18 -25.38 -4.48
N ILE A 368 -3.34 -24.21 -5.10
CA ILE A 368 -3.14 -22.90 -4.46
C ILE A 368 -4.45 -22.38 -3.86
N ALA A 369 -5.60 -22.78 -4.41
CA ALA A 369 -6.92 -22.47 -3.89
C ALA A 369 -7.10 -22.93 -2.44
N ARG A 370 -7.96 -22.23 -1.69
CA ARG A 370 -8.34 -22.57 -0.31
C ARG A 370 -9.65 -23.35 -0.21
N PHE A 371 -10.12 -23.85 -1.34
CA PHE A 371 -11.35 -24.62 -1.47
C PHE A 371 -11.08 -25.82 -2.35
N ASP A 372 -11.87 -26.87 -2.12
CA ASP A 372 -11.89 -28.07 -2.93
C ASP A 372 -13.20 -28.12 -3.75
N PRO A 373 -13.24 -28.84 -4.89
CA PRO A 373 -14.47 -29.07 -5.61
C PRO A 373 -15.55 -29.70 -4.70
N GLY A 374 -16.74 -29.10 -4.69
CA GLY A 374 -17.86 -29.45 -3.81
C GLY A 374 -18.05 -28.52 -2.61
N ASP A 375 -17.08 -27.67 -2.28
CA ASP A 375 -17.24 -26.65 -1.24
C ASP A 375 -18.25 -25.58 -1.67
N GLY A 376 -19.02 -25.04 -0.72
CA GLY A 376 -19.95 -23.93 -0.98
C GLY A 376 -19.22 -22.72 -1.55
N PHE A 377 -19.77 -22.14 -2.63
CA PHE A 377 -19.16 -20.98 -3.27
C PHE A 377 -19.07 -19.80 -2.29
N GLN A 378 -17.92 -19.14 -2.24
CA GLN A 378 -17.72 -17.89 -1.49
C GLN A 378 -16.89 -16.93 -2.33
N LYS A 379 -17.36 -15.68 -2.47
CA LYS A 379 -16.65 -14.66 -3.26
C LYS A 379 -15.27 -14.33 -2.68
N SER A 380 -15.12 -14.42 -1.36
CA SER A 380 -13.85 -14.27 -0.66
C SER A 380 -12.81 -15.32 -1.07
N LEU A 381 -13.22 -16.57 -1.28
CA LEU A 381 -12.35 -17.67 -1.71
C LEU A 381 -11.93 -17.55 -3.19
N GLU A 382 -12.84 -17.09 -4.06
CA GLU A 382 -12.50 -16.71 -5.44
C GLU A 382 -11.49 -15.55 -5.47
N THR A 383 -11.72 -14.53 -4.65
CA THR A 383 -10.83 -13.37 -4.53
C THR A 383 -9.46 -13.75 -3.96
N ASP A 384 -9.41 -14.68 -2.99
CA ASP A 384 -8.18 -15.23 -2.45
C ASP A 384 -7.40 -16.03 -3.51
N LEU A 385 -8.08 -16.84 -4.35
CA LEU A 385 -7.43 -17.50 -5.49
C LEU A 385 -6.81 -16.46 -6.43
N ARG A 386 -7.54 -15.41 -6.82
CA ARG A 386 -7.00 -14.32 -7.64
C ARG A 386 -5.73 -13.71 -7.03
N ARG A 387 -5.77 -13.38 -5.74
CA ARG A 387 -4.61 -12.82 -5.01
C ARG A 387 -3.44 -13.81 -4.97
N ALA A 388 -3.71 -15.09 -4.74
CA ALA A 388 -2.68 -16.10 -4.64
C ALA A 388 -2.00 -16.36 -6.00
N VAL A 389 -2.74 -16.33 -7.10
CA VAL A 389 -2.19 -16.43 -8.47
C VAL A 389 -1.30 -15.22 -8.79
N ILE A 390 -1.73 -14.00 -8.45
CA ILE A 390 -0.89 -12.79 -8.59
C ILE A 390 0.37 -12.89 -7.72
N ALA A 391 0.24 -13.39 -6.49
CA ALA A 391 1.35 -13.54 -5.55
C ALA A 391 2.43 -14.54 -6.01
N THR A 392 2.15 -15.40 -7.00
CA THR A 392 3.19 -16.22 -7.65
C THR A 392 4.25 -15.38 -8.36
N GLY A 393 3.91 -14.13 -8.72
CA GLY A 393 4.77 -13.23 -9.48
C GLY A 393 5.04 -13.71 -10.91
N LEU A 394 4.27 -14.68 -11.41
CA LEU A 394 4.34 -15.20 -12.78
C LEU A 394 3.40 -14.47 -13.75
N VAL A 395 2.44 -13.71 -13.21
CA VAL A 395 1.39 -13.02 -13.96
C VAL A 395 1.27 -11.57 -13.47
N SER A 396 0.93 -10.65 -14.38
CA SER A 396 0.72 -9.23 -14.08
C SER A 396 -0.73 -8.92 -13.72
N SER A 397 -1.66 -9.63 -14.35
CA SER A 397 -3.11 -9.48 -14.17
C SER A 397 -3.77 -10.86 -14.16
N VAL A 398 -4.88 -10.99 -13.42
CA VAL A 398 -5.66 -12.22 -13.31
C VAL A 398 -7.14 -11.88 -13.30
N THR A 399 -7.88 -12.54 -14.18
CA THR A 399 -9.35 -12.52 -14.23
C THR A 399 -9.85 -13.92 -13.88
N VAL A 400 -10.74 -14.00 -12.89
CA VAL A 400 -11.40 -15.24 -12.51
C VAL A 400 -12.88 -15.07 -12.86
N THR A 401 -13.36 -15.88 -13.81
CA THR A 401 -14.74 -15.81 -14.27
C THR A 401 -15.47 -17.09 -13.84
N PRO A 402 -16.48 -16.99 -12.96
CA PRO A 402 -17.35 -18.12 -12.65
C PRO A 402 -18.18 -18.49 -13.89
N ARG A 403 -18.15 -19.76 -14.29
CA ARG A 403 -18.96 -20.32 -15.39
C ARG A 403 -19.80 -21.46 -14.88
N GLU A 404 -21.11 -21.34 -15.03
CA GLU A 404 -22.05 -22.41 -14.68
C GLU A 404 -21.74 -23.68 -15.50
N THR A 405 -21.53 -24.79 -14.79
CA THR A 405 -21.42 -26.14 -15.40
C THR A 405 -22.67 -26.97 -15.15
N ARG A 406 -23.36 -26.71 -14.04
CA ARG A 406 -24.62 -27.35 -13.67
C ARG A 406 -25.52 -26.33 -12.97
N ALA A 407 -26.72 -26.11 -13.50
CA ALA A 407 -27.72 -25.27 -12.87
C ALA A 407 -28.22 -25.89 -11.54
N PRO A 408 -28.65 -25.08 -10.56
CA PRO A 408 -29.27 -25.57 -9.35
C PRO A 408 -30.62 -26.24 -9.65
N GLU A 409 -30.90 -27.37 -9.01
CA GLU A 409 -32.14 -28.13 -9.16
C GLU A 409 -32.81 -28.37 -7.80
N GLY A 410 -33.95 -27.71 -7.57
CA GLY A 410 -34.66 -27.79 -6.28
C GLY A 410 -33.77 -27.31 -5.13
N ASP A 411 -33.56 -28.17 -4.13
CA ASP A 411 -32.69 -27.89 -2.98
C ASP A 411 -31.22 -28.25 -3.23
N GLN A 412 -30.86 -28.82 -4.40
CA GLN A 412 -29.46 -29.12 -4.71
C GLN A 412 -28.75 -27.90 -5.29
N PRO A 413 -27.58 -27.52 -4.74
CA PRO A 413 -26.80 -26.44 -5.32
C PRO A 413 -26.27 -26.83 -6.71
N GLY A 414 -26.21 -25.84 -7.60
CA GLY A 414 -25.53 -25.93 -8.88
C GLY A 414 -24.02 -26.06 -8.71
N GLU A 415 -23.30 -26.20 -9.82
CA GLU A 415 -21.85 -26.29 -9.86
C GLU A 415 -21.27 -25.19 -10.75
N VAL A 416 -20.20 -24.55 -10.28
CA VAL A 416 -19.53 -23.47 -11.00
C VAL A 416 -18.05 -23.78 -11.22
N ALA A 417 -17.64 -23.87 -12.47
CA ALA A 417 -16.23 -23.90 -12.83
C ALA A 417 -15.64 -22.48 -12.77
N LEU A 418 -14.37 -22.35 -12.40
CA LEU A 418 -13.67 -21.07 -12.43
C LEU A 418 -12.74 -21.04 -13.63
N ASP A 419 -13.07 -20.23 -14.63
CA ASP A 419 -12.21 -19.98 -15.78
C ASP A 419 -11.21 -18.87 -15.39
N VAL A 420 -9.94 -19.23 -15.28
CA VAL A 420 -8.85 -18.34 -14.83
C VAL A 420 -8.04 -17.90 -16.05
N GLY A 421 -8.23 -16.65 -16.44
CA GLY A 421 -7.44 -15.95 -17.45
C GLY A 421 -6.37 -15.06 -16.80
N PHE A 422 -5.22 -14.94 -17.44
CA PHE A 422 -4.13 -14.10 -16.92
C PHE A 422 -3.17 -13.64 -18.02
N GLU A 423 -2.46 -12.55 -17.75
CA GLU A 423 -1.34 -12.08 -18.57
C GLU A 423 -0.01 -12.40 -17.89
N ARG A 424 0.97 -12.90 -18.65
CA ARG A 424 2.28 -13.28 -18.11
C ARG A 424 3.08 -12.04 -17.68
N ALA A 425 3.62 -12.09 -16.47
CA ALA A 425 4.59 -11.09 -16.02
C ALA A 425 5.98 -11.37 -16.60
N PRO A 426 6.89 -10.37 -16.59
CA PRO A 426 8.31 -10.60 -16.87
C PRO A 426 8.90 -11.68 -15.95
N LEU A 427 9.29 -12.81 -16.55
CA LEU A 427 9.74 -13.99 -15.79
C LEU A 427 11.18 -13.89 -15.30
N ARG A 428 11.94 -12.91 -15.79
CA ARG A 428 13.36 -12.75 -15.51
C ARG A 428 13.57 -11.53 -14.65
N THR A 429 14.33 -11.69 -13.57
CA THR A 429 14.68 -10.59 -12.68
C THR A 429 16.18 -10.58 -12.48
N ILE A 430 16.79 -9.41 -12.65
CA ILE A 430 18.15 -9.12 -12.22
C ILE A 430 18.04 -8.14 -11.06
N ALA A 431 18.72 -8.44 -9.96
CA ALA A 431 18.80 -7.56 -8.81
C ALA A 431 20.26 -7.44 -8.36
N GLY A 432 20.64 -6.22 -7.95
CA GLY A 432 21.94 -5.93 -7.37
C GLY A 432 21.75 -5.21 -6.03
N ALA A 433 22.57 -5.52 -5.04
CA ALA A 433 22.59 -4.82 -3.77
C ALA A 433 24.03 -4.55 -3.34
N ILE A 434 24.25 -3.43 -2.66
CA ILE A 434 25.52 -3.08 -2.03
C ILE A 434 25.21 -2.82 -0.56
N GLY A 435 26.02 -3.40 0.33
CA GLY A 435 25.83 -3.26 1.77
C GLY A 435 27.14 -3.13 2.50
N TYR A 436 27.08 -2.50 3.68
CA TYR A 436 28.15 -2.48 4.66
C TYR A 436 27.56 -2.86 6.02
N GLY A 437 28.20 -3.82 6.70
CA GLY A 437 27.93 -4.13 8.10
C GLY A 437 29.23 -4.07 8.90
N THR A 438 29.16 -3.70 10.17
CA THR A 438 30.33 -3.78 11.06
C THR A 438 30.81 -5.24 11.24
N GLU A 439 29.90 -6.21 11.10
CA GLU A 439 30.15 -7.64 11.23
C GLU A 439 30.50 -8.33 9.90
N ASP A 440 29.96 -7.85 8.78
CA ASP A 440 30.15 -8.46 7.45
C ASP A 440 31.16 -7.71 6.57
N GLY A 441 31.48 -6.46 6.93
CA GLY A 441 32.21 -5.52 6.09
C GLY A 441 31.43 -5.11 4.83
N PHE A 442 32.14 -4.63 3.81
CA PHE A 442 31.52 -4.29 2.51
C PHE A 442 31.17 -5.56 1.74
N LYS A 443 29.98 -5.58 1.11
CA LYS A 443 29.52 -6.65 0.23
C LYS A 443 28.72 -6.10 -0.95
N VAL A 444 28.85 -6.78 -2.09
CA VAL A 444 28.04 -6.60 -3.29
C VAL A 444 27.34 -7.93 -3.56
N GLU A 445 26.02 -7.91 -3.69
CA GLU A 445 25.20 -9.06 -4.06
C GLU A 445 24.67 -8.85 -5.49
N GLY A 446 24.77 -9.90 -6.31
CA GLY A 446 24.11 -10.02 -7.59
C GLY A 446 23.17 -11.22 -7.59
N ARG A 447 21.97 -11.04 -8.12
CA ARG A 447 20.96 -12.10 -8.26
C ARG A 447 20.38 -12.07 -9.67
N TRP A 448 20.30 -13.23 -10.28
CA TRP A 448 19.51 -13.47 -11.48
C TRP A 448 18.53 -14.60 -11.23
N GLU A 449 17.29 -14.42 -11.65
CA GLU A 449 16.23 -15.40 -11.48
C GLU A 449 15.41 -15.52 -12.76
N HIS A 450 15.10 -16.76 -13.14
CA HIS A 450 14.03 -17.07 -14.08
C HIS A 450 12.91 -17.81 -13.34
N ARG A 451 11.82 -17.11 -13.02
CA ARG A 451 10.75 -17.54 -12.10
C ARG A 451 10.00 -18.81 -12.50
N ASN A 452 9.93 -19.11 -13.79
CA ASN A 452 9.19 -20.25 -14.33
C ASN A 452 9.98 -21.02 -15.39
N LEU A 453 11.28 -21.28 -15.16
CA LEU A 453 12.09 -22.03 -16.12
C LEU A 453 11.66 -23.51 -16.21
N PHE A 454 11.15 -24.05 -15.10
CA PHE A 454 10.57 -25.38 -15.01
C PHE A 454 9.09 -25.28 -14.60
N PRO A 455 8.15 -25.08 -15.54
CA PRO A 455 6.75 -24.89 -15.22
C PRO A 455 6.10 -26.09 -14.51
N PRO A 456 5.11 -25.84 -13.62
CA PRO A 456 4.74 -24.55 -13.03
C PRO A 456 5.60 -24.17 -11.81
N GLU A 457 5.87 -22.87 -11.66
CA GLU A 457 6.54 -22.22 -10.51
C GLU A 457 7.94 -22.73 -10.15
N GLY A 458 8.63 -23.41 -11.08
CA GLY A 458 10.02 -23.82 -10.92
C GLY A 458 10.99 -22.74 -11.38
N ALA A 459 11.52 -21.98 -10.43
CA ALA A 459 12.50 -20.93 -10.67
C ALA A 459 13.93 -21.48 -10.72
N LEU A 460 14.74 -20.99 -11.66
CA LEU A 460 16.20 -21.12 -11.61
C LEU A 460 16.79 -19.82 -11.06
N ARG A 461 17.67 -19.94 -10.06
CA ARG A 461 18.29 -18.80 -9.37
C ARG A 461 19.80 -18.92 -9.41
N LEU A 462 20.44 -17.82 -9.80
CA LEU A 462 21.87 -17.60 -9.64
C LEU A 462 22.04 -16.47 -8.63
N ARG A 463 22.85 -16.70 -7.60
CA ARG A 463 23.18 -15.69 -6.59
C ARG A 463 24.68 -15.66 -6.37
N THR A 464 25.23 -14.46 -6.32
CA THR A 464 26.65 -14.20 -6.07
C THR A 464 26.77 -13.11 -5.01
N ILE A 465 27.60 -13.34 -4.01
CA ILE A 465 27.99 -12.34 -3.02
C ILE A 465 29.50 -12.19 -3.11
N LEU A 466 29.98 -10.96 -3.25
CA LEU A 466 31.39 -10.61 -3.18
C LEU A 466 31.56 -9.59 -2.08
N GLY A 467 32.20 -9.98 -0.98
CA GLY A 467 32.41 -9.13 0.17
C GLY A 467 33.78 -9.32 0.80
N THR A 468 34.10 -8.43 1.74
CA THR A 468 35.40 -8.44 2.43
C THR A 468 35.57 -9.60 3.41
N ARG A 469 34.47 -10.16 3.92
CA ARG A 469 34.44 -11.30 4.86
C ARG A 469 33.70 -12.52 4.33
N GLU A 470 33.06 -12.43 3.18
CA GLU A 470 32.29 -13.52 2.56
C GLU A 470 32.38 -13.41 1.04
N ALA A 471 32.59 -14.53 0.36
CA ALA A 471 32.31 -14.71 -1.05
C ALA A 471 31.42 -15.94 -1.23
N LEU A 472 30.34 -15.81 -1.99
CA LEU A 472 29.38 -16.89 -2.25
C LEU A 472 29.05 -16.92 -3.75
N ALA A 473 29.02 -18.10 -4.33
CA ALA A 473 28.37 -18.34 -5.62
C ALA A 473 27.45 -19.54 -5.48
N SER A 474 26.16 -19.38 -5.80
CA SER A 474 25.17 -20.44 -5.70
C SER A 474 24.26 -20.49 -6.91
N VAL A 475 23.98 -21.70 -7.37
CA VAL A 475 22.96 -22.00 -8.37
C VAL A 475 21.92 -22.90 -7.72
N GLY A 476 20.65 -22.54 -7.84
CA GLY A 476 19.59 -23.33 -7.23
C GLY A 476 18.28 -23.31 -7.98
N VAL A 477 17.51 -24.36 -7.78
CA VAL A 477 16.14 -24.48 -8.25
C VAL A 477 15.21 -24.28 -7.06
N ARG A 478 14.22 -23.40 -7.22
CA ARG A 478 13.18 -23.14 -6.22
C ARG A 478 11.83 -23.38 -6.85
N ARG A 479 11.04 -24.27 -6.28
CA ARG A 479 9.66 -24.51 -6.69
C ARG A 479 8.70 -24.06 -5.61
N ASN A 480 7.98 -22.98 -5.90
CA ASN A 480 6.90 -22.49 -5.03
C ASN A 480 5.64 -23.35 -5.24
N ASN A 481 4.77 -23.37 -4.22
CA ASN A 481 3.51 -24.12 -4.23
C ASN A 481 3.65 -25.59 -4.66
N PHE A 482 4.70 -26.29 -4.20
CA PHE A 482 5.11 -27.59 -4.74
C PHE A 482 4.07 -28.70 -4.52
N LEU A 483 3.72 -28.98 -3.26
CA LEU A 483 2.69 -29.97 -2.89
C LEU A 483 1.43 -29.32 -2.34
N GLY A 484 1.51 -28.07 -1.89
CA GLY A 484 0.39 -27.28 -1.41
C GLY A 484 0.75 -25.79 -1.41
N ARG A 485 -0.25 -24.94 -1.17
CA ARG A 485 -0.03 -23.49 -1.03
C ARG A 485 1.06 -23.16 -0.01
N ASP A 486 1.92 -22.22 -0.38
CA ASP A 486 3.03 -21.70 0.43
C ASP A 486 4.06 -22.77 0.85
N GLN A 487 4.05 -23.93 0.19
CA GLN A 487 5.06 -24.96 0.36
C GLN A 487 6.13 -24.83 -0.71
N VAL A 488 7.37 -24.59 -0.29
CA VAL A 488 8.50 -24.30 -1.17
C VAL A 488 9.48 -25.47 -1.09
N LEU A 489 9.91 -25.95 -2.25
CA LEU A 489 11.03 -26.87 -2.38
C LEU A 489 12.20 -26.11 -3.00
N SER A 490 13.35 -26.08 -2.34
CA SER A 490 14.59 -25.52 -2.90
C SER A 490 15.71 -26.55 -2.89
N VAL A 491 16.54 -26.50 -3.93
CA VAL A 491 17.81 -27.24 -4.00
C VAL A 491 18.85 -26.28 -4.51
N ASP A 492 19.87 -26.01 -3.71
CA ASP A 492 20.92 -25.05 -4.00
C ASP A 492 22.28 -25.75 -3.93
N VAL A 493 23.11 -25.56 -4.97
CA VAL A 493 24.52 -25.93 -4.98
C VAL A 493 25.33 -24.66 -4.86
N PHE A 494 26.27 -24.62 -3.93
CA PHE A 494 27.01 -23.41 -3.61
C PHE A 494 28.50 -23.67 -3.38
N ALA A 495 29.29 -22.64 -3.62
CA ALA A 495 30.67 -22.51 -3.18
C ALA A 495 30.81 -21.23 -2.37
N SER A 496 31.51 -21.30 -1.23
CA SER A 496 31.64 -20.20 -0.27
C SER A 496 33.05 -20.08 0.28
N ASP A 497 33.50 -18.84 0.49
CA ASP A 497 34.70 -18.47 1.26
C ASP A 497 34.25 -17.50 2.35
N ILE A 498 34.42 -17.88 3.62
CA ILE A 498 33.97 -17.12 4.78
C ILE A 498 35.17 -16.86 5.68
N THR A 499 35.38 -15.59 6.03
CA THR A 499 36.49 -15.12 6.87
C THR A 499 35.96 -14.19 7.98
N THR A 500 35.58 -14.77 9.12
CA THR A 500 35.12 -14.05 10.34
C THR A 500 36.25 -13.87 11.35
N GLU A 501 36.01 -13.28 12.53
CA GLU A 501 37.03 -13.20 13.59
C GLU A 501 37.40 -14.57 14.16
N ALA A 502 36.47 -15.52 14.19
CA ALA A 502 36.71 -16.87 14.70
C ALA A 502 37.14 -17.87 13.62
N VAL A 503 36.62 -17.76 12.39
CA VAL A 503 36.67 -18.83 11.38
C VAL A 503 37.20 -18.33 10.04
N ASP A 504 38.04 -19.14 9.41
CA ASP A 504 38.44 -19.05 8.00
C ASP A 504 38.05 -20.38 7.35
N SER A 505 37.06 -20.34 6.46
CA SER A 505 36.38 -21.52 5.88
C SER A 505 36.22 -21.36 4.38
N ARG A 506 36.55 -22.40 3.63
CA ARG A 506 36.28 -22.48 2.19
C ARG A 506 35.64 -23.80 1.86
N GLY A 507 34.49 -23.78 1.23
CA GLY A 507 33.74 -24.98 0.97
C GLY A 507 32.88 -24.93 -0.27
N PHE A 508 32.39 -26.10 -0.63
CA PHE A 508 31.30 -26.26 -1.57
C PHE A 508 30.31 -27.27 -1.00
N GLY A 509 29.05 -27.05 -1.28
CA GLY A 509 28.00 -27.88 -0.72
C GLY A 509 26.74 -27.87 -1.56
N THR A 510 25.81 -28.73 -1.15
CA THR A 510 24.45 -28.76 -1.65
C THR A 510 23.49 -28.79 -0.47
N ARG A 511 22.39 -28.06 -0.59
CA ARG A 511 21.35 -27.97 0.41
C ARG A 511 19.99 -28.13 -0.26
N ALA A 512 19.20 -29.09 0.21
CA ALA A 512 17.83 -29.27 -0.21
C ALA A 512 16.90 -28.95 0.96
N THR A 513 15.89 -28.11 0.74
CA THR A 513 14.96 -27.66 1.78
C THR A 513 13.53 -27.78 1.27
N PHE A 514 12.64 -28.33 2.10
CA PHE A 514 11.20 -28.29 1.92
C PHE A 514 10.59 -27.56 3.11
N GLU A 515 9.85 -26.50 2.85
CA GLU A 515 9.38 -25.57 3.88
C GLU A 515 7.96 -25.08 3.62
N LYS A 516 7.25 -24.74 4.70
CA LYS A 516 6.00 -23.97 4.65
C LYS A 516 6.28 -22.57 5.19
N ILE A 517 6.32 -21.59 4.29
CA ILE A 517 6.74 -20.22 4.62
C ILE A 517 5.59 -19.40 5.21
N SER A 518 5.91 -18.57 6.20
CA SER A 518 5.10 -17.41 6.60
C SER A 518 5.60 -16.20 5.81
N ASN A 519 4.71 -15.33 5.33
CA ASN A 519 5.09 -14.14 4.57
C ASN A 519 4.25 -12.93 5.01
N LEU A 520 4.61 -11.73 4.55
CA LEU A 520 3.95 -10.47 4.93
C LEU A 520 2.47 -10.41 4.52
N LEU A 521 2.08 -11.13 3.47
CA LEU A 521 0.69 -11.16 2.98
C LEU A 521 -0.17 -12.16 3.75
N PHE A 522 0.45 -13.26 4.19
CA PHE A 522 -0.20 -14.41 4.80
C PHE A 522 0.67 -14.93 5.95
N GLN A 523 0.61 -14.22 7.07
CA GLN A 523 1.24 -14.67 8.30
C GLN A 523 0.58 -15.96 8.78
N LYS A 524 1.41 -16.97 9.07
CA LYS A 524 0.94 -18.28 9.51
C LYS A 524 1.35 -18.50 10.96
N PRO A 525 0.45 -19.01 11.80
CA PRO A 525 0.77 -19.30 13.20
C PRO A 525 1.81 -20.42 13.35
N LEU A 526 1.93 -21.28 12.35
CA LEU A 526 2.90 -22.36 12.28
C LEU A 526 3.59 -22.37 10.92
N SER A 527 4.92 -22.27 10.95
CA SER A 527 5.81 -22.50 9.81
C SER A 527 6.83 -23.56 10.16
N TRP A 528 7.35 -24.24 9.15
CA TRP A 528 8.32 -25.31 9.36
C TRP A 528 9.23 -25.43 8.14
N GLN A 529 10.41 -25.99 8.36
CA GLN A 529 11.35 -26.39 7.32
C GLN A 529 11.95 -27.74 7.67
N ILE A 530 12.21 -28.55 6.67
CA ILE A 530 13.00 -29.78 6.77
C ILE A 530 13.94 -29.84 5.57
N GLY A 531 15.12 -30.42 5.75
CA GLY A 531 16.08 -30.46 4.67
C GLY A 531 17.28 -31.35 4.95
N GLY A 532 18.14 -31.42 3.95
CA GLY A 532 19.39 -32.15 3.98
C GLY A 532 20.52 -31.29 3.42
N GLU A 533 21.71 -31.49 3.93
CA GLU A 533 22.91 -30.79 3.51
C GLU A 533 24.08 -31.75 3.37
N LEU A 534 24.88 -31.52 2.33
CA LEU A 534 26.19 -32.12 2.17
C LEU A 534 27.19 -31.00 1.90
N LEU A 535 28.18 -30.85 2.77
CA LEU A 535 29.18 -29.81 2.73
C LEU A 535 30.57 -30.42 2.78
N TYR A 536 31.40 -30.08 1.80
CA TYR A 536 32.85 -30.23 1.92
C TYR A 536 33.44 -28.86 2.24
N THR A 537 34.26 -28.79 3.29
CA THR A 537 34.84 -27.53 3.75
C THR A 537 36.26 -27.71 4.25
N ASP A 538 37.14 -26.76 3.95
CA ASP A 538 38.51 -26.64 4.43
C ASP A 538 38.59 -25.45 5.39
N GLU A 539 38.71 -25.73 6.69
CA GLU A 539 38.52 -24.71 7.73
C GLU A 539 39.63 -24.67 8.77
N ARG A 540 39.78 -23.52 9.41
CA ARG A 540 40.59 -23.33 10.62
C ARG A 540 40.00 -22.25 11.52
N ASN A 541 40.40 -22.26 12.79
CA ASN A 541 40.22 -21.09 13.64
C ASN A 541 41.16 -19.97 13.13
N ARG A 542 40.66 -18.74 13.04
CA ARG A 542 41.45 -17.60 12.54
C ARG A 542 42.46 -17.18 13.61
N THR A 543 43.73 -17.51 13.35
CA THR A 543 44.94 -16.93 13.98
C THR A 543 45.29 -17.35 15.41
N VAL A 544 45.42 -18.65 15.70
CA VAL A 544 46.38 -19.05 16.75
C VAL A 544 47.79 -18.75 16.21
N ARG A 545 48.42 -17.65 16.61
CA ARG A 545 49.86 -17.46 16.36
C ARG A 545 50.62 -18.29 17.40
N ILE A 546 50.88 -19.56 17.14
CA ILE A 546 51.90 -20.26 17.92
C ILE A 546 53.22 -19.54 17.66
N ALA A 547 53.87 -19.04 18.70
CA ALA A 547 55.27 -18.66 18.58
C ALA A 547 56.13 -19.92 18.80
N PRO A 548 56.98 -20.33 17.83
CA PRO A 548 57.27 -19.64 16.58
C PRO A 548 56.63 -20.33 15.34
N GLY A 549 55.68 -19.67 14.65
CA GLY A 549 55.75 -19.57 13.19
C GLY A 549 54.60 -20.02 12.27
N GLY A 550 53.32 -20.02 12.63
CA GLY A 550 52.27 -20.18 11.60
C GLY A 550 50.81 -20.18 12.09
N PRO A 551 49.83 -19.95 11.20
CA PRO A 551 48.43 -20.19 11.50
C PRO A 551 48.18 -21.70 11.74
N LEU A 552 47.13 -22.04 12.49
CA LEU A 552 46.71 -23.45 12.63
C LEU A 552 46.59 -24.12 11.25
N PRO A 553 47.01 -25.40 11.14
CA PRO A 553 46.79 -26.15 9.92
C PRO A 553 45.29 -26.20 9.65
N ARG A 554 44.93 -26.01 8.38
CA ARG A 554 43.55 -26.20 7.97
C ARG A 554 43.16 -27.67 8.08
N ARG A 555 41.91 -27.91 8.44
CA ARG A 555 41.30 -29.22 8.58
C ARG A 555 40.13 -29.30 7.61
N SER A 556 40.14 -30.34 6.77
CA SER A 556 39.03 -30.61 5.86
C SER A 556 37.95 -31.41 6.57
N PHE A 557 36.70 -31.02 6.38
CA PHE A 557 35.53 -31.68 6.90
C PHE A 557 34.59 -32.03 5.74
N LEU A 558 34.09 -33.26 5.73
CA LEU A 558 32.95 -33.67 4.94
C LEU A 558 31.78 -33.86 5.89
N ILE A 559 30.79 -32.98 5.81
CA ILE A 559 29.65 -32.94 6.71
C ILE A 559 28.40 -33.31 5.91
N GLY A 560 27.70 -34.35 6.34
CA GLY A 560 26.38 -34.71 5.84
C GLY A 560 25.38 -34.64 6.98
N GLY A 561 24.25 -33.98 6.78
CA GLY A 561 23.26 -33.84 7.84
C GLY A 561 21.85 -33.66 7.33
N LEU A 562 20.91 -33.98 8.21
CA LEU A 562 19.52 -33.54 8.07
C LEU A 562 19.30 -32.38 9.02
N PHE A 563 18.36 -31.51 8.69
CA PHE A 563 17.94 -30.45 9.59
C PHE A 563 16.44 -30.23 9.49
N GLY A 564 15.87 -29.67 10.54
CA GLY A 564 14.51 -29.17 10.53
C GLY A 564 14.31 -28.07 11.54
N SER A 565 13.38 -27.18 11.27
CA SER A 565 12.89 -26.23 12.25
C SER A 565 11.38 -26.11 12.24
N VAL A 566 10.84 -25.75 13.39
CA VAL A 566 9.43 -25.40 13.56
C VAL A 566 9.39 -24.05 14.23
N THR A 567 8.60 -23.13 13.68
CA THR A 567 8.39 -21.79 14.21
C THR A 567 6.90 -21.59 14.47
N LEU A 568 6.58 -21.29 15.74
CA LEU A 568 5.29 -20.80 16.18
C LEU A 568 5.35 -19.28 16.25
N ASP A 569 4.42 -18.60 15.58
CA ASP A 569 4.40 -17.14 15.50
C ASP A 569 2.98 -16.63 15.80
N GLY A 570 2.81 -16.05 16.99
CA GLY A 570 1.60 -15.36 17.40
C GLY A 570 1.81 -13.86 17.54
N SER A 571 2.82 -13.30 16.86
CA SER A 571 3.05 -11.85 16.83
C SER A 571 2.04 -11.14 15.93
N ASP A 572 1.80 -9.87 16.21
CA ASP A 572 0.92 -9.00 15.41
C ASP A 572 1.54 -8.54 14.09
N ASP A 573 2.85 -8.35 14.03
CA ASP A 573 3.59 -7.96 12.84
C ASP A 573 4.93 -8.70 12.71
N LEU A 574 5.31 -9.10 11.50
CA LEU A 574 6.53 -9.87 11.24
C LEU A 574 7.83 -9.04 11.29
N LEU A 575 7.74 -7.73 11.05
CA LEU A 575 8.86 -6.79 10.92
C LEU A 575 9.02 -5.89 12.16
N ASP A 576 7.91 -5.45 12.75
CA ASP A 576 7.88 -4.59 13.94
C ASP A 576 6.83 -5.07 14.97
N PRO A 577 7.05 -6.24 15.61
CA PRO A 577 6.09 -6.82 16.54
C PRO A 577 5.93 -5.95 17.79
N THR A 578 4.68 -5.64 18.14
CA THR A 578 4.31 -4.90 19.37
C THR A 578 3.66 -5.79 20.43
N SER A 579 3.08 -6.91 20.01
CA SER A 579 2.41 -7.86 20.90
C SER A 579 2.57 -9.29 20.43
N GLY A 580 2.49 -10.24 21.37
CA GLY A 580 2.49 -11.67 21.07
C GLY A 580 3.85 -12.34 21.29
N TYR A 581 4.10 -13.43 20.56
CA TYR A 581 5.29 -14.25 20.77
C TYR A 581 5.79 -14.92 19.49
N ARG A 582 7.07 -15.26 19.47
CA ARG A 582 7.68 -16.12 18.45
C ARG A 582 8.54 -17.16 19.12
N ALA A 583 8.42 -18.42 18.73
CA ALA A 583 9.23 -19.51 19.24
C ALA A 583 9.69 -20.42 18.11
N THR A 584 11.00 -20.66 18.01
CA THR A 584 11.61 -21.51 17.00
C THR A 584 12.42 -22.61 17.66
N LEU A 585 12.22 -23.85 17.20
CA LEU A 585 13.07 -25.00 17.54
C LEU A 585 13.76 -25.47 16.27
N TYR A 586 15.09 -25.55 16.28
CA TYR A 586 15.93 -26.08 15.21
C TYR A 586 16.70 -27.31 15.69
N LEU A 587 16.70 -28.35 14.87
CA LEU A 587 17.40 -29.61 15.10
C LEU A 587 18.20 -29.98 13.85
N ALA A 588 19.44 -30.41 14.02
CA ALA A 588 20.28 -30.90 12.92
C ALA A 588 21.21 -32.03 13.37
N PRO A 589 20.83 -33.30 13.17
CA PRO A 589 21.77 -34.42 13.25
C PRO A 589 22.75 -34.37 12.07
N GLU A 590 24.03 -34.31 12.38
CA GLU A 590 25.14 -34.23 11.41
C GLU A 590 26.14 -35.36 11.65
N ALA A 591 26.65 -35.91 10.56
CA ALA A 591 27.81 -36.79 10.51
C ALA A 591 28.94 -36.01 9.83
N SER A 592 30.07 -35.90 10.51
CA SER A 592 31.26 -35.20 10.03
C SER A 592 32.41 -36.19 9.93
N ARG A 593 33.13 -36.15 8.82
CA ARG A 593 34.38 -36.89 8.65
C ARG A 593 35.52 -35.92 8.43
N SER A 594 36.58 -36.08 9.21
CA SER A 594 37.75 -35.23 9.09
C SER A 594 39.04 -35.94 9.50
N GLN A 595 40.05 -35.88 8.61
CA GLN A 595 41.37 -36.51 8.80
C GLN A 595 41.32 -38.00 9.20
N GLY A 596 40.31 -38.74 8.69
CA GLY A 596 40.13 -40.17 8.98
C GLY A 596 39.34 -40.48 10.26
N ALA A 597 38.96 -39.47 11.04
CA ALA A 597 38.03 -39.60 12.17
C ALA A 597 36.60 -39.28 11.73
N GLU A 598 35.63 -39.97 12.33
CA GLU A 598 34.20 -39.75 12.13
C GLU A 598 33.58 -39.27 13.45
N SER A 599 32.76 -38.23 13.36
CA SER A 599 32.06 -37.63 14.50
C SER A 599 30.59 -37.50 14.15
N PHE A 600 29.72 -37.89 15.09
CA PHE A 600 28.27 -37.77 14.95
C PHE A 600 27.76 -36.86 16.05
N TYR A 601 27.06 -35.80 15.69
CA TYR A 601 26.54 -34.85 16.65
C TYR A 601 25.17 -34.29 16.27
N LEU A 602 24.41 -33.89 17.28
CA LEU A 602 23.12 -33.24 17.14
C LEU A 602 23.24 -31.79 17.57
N ARG A 603 23.03 -30.88 16.63
CA ARG A 603 22.86 -29.45 16.92
C ARG A 603 21.40 -29.19 17.25
N THR A 604 21.15 -28.57 18.39
CA THR A 604 19.83 -28.16 18.85
C THR A 604 19.88 -26.69 19.19
N GLN A 605 18.90 -25.92 18.74
CA GLN A 605 18.75 -24.52 19.07
C GLN A 605 17.28 -24.19 19.31
N GLY A 606 16.99 -23.55 20.42
CA GLY A 606 15.69 -22.96 20.74
C GLY A 606 15.82 -21.44 20.85
N ASP A 607 14.95 -20.73 20.17
CA ASP A 607 14.80 -19.27 20.23
C ASP A 607 13.37 -18.96 20.67
N ALA A 608 13.20 -18.04 21.62
CA ALA A 608 11.89 -17.57 22.03
C ALA A 608 11.92 -16.06 22.26
N SER A 609 10.94 -15.36 21.71
CA SER A 609 10.73 -13.92 21.87
C SER A 609 9.31 -13.64 22.34
N TYR A 610 9.14 -12.63 23.19
CA TYR A 610 7.85 -12.15 23.68
C TYR A 610 7.79 -10.63 23.61
N TYR A 611 6.63 -10.11 23.20
CA TYR A 611 6.39 -8.69 22.99
C TYR A 611 5.12 -8.26 23.72
N GLN A 612 5.20 -7.15 24.43
CA GLN A 612 4.07 -6.60 25.16
C GLN A 612 4.06 -5.07 25.04
N SER A 613 2.98 -4.54 24.46
CA SER A 613 2.73 -3.10 24.41
C SER A 613 2.19 -2.58 25.75
N LEU A 614 2.75 -1.46 26.20
CA LEU A 614 2.37 -0.67 27.38
C LEU A 614 2.28 0.80 26.99
N GLY A 615 1.17 1.19 26.36
CA GLY A 615 0.95 2.55 25.88
C GLY A 615 1.88 2.86 24.71
N THR A 616 2.79 3.81 24.89
CA THR A 616 3.80 4.20 23.89
C THR A 616 5.10 3.39 23.99
N THR A 617 5.15 2.38 24.87
CA THR A 617 6.34 1.56 25.08
C THR A 617 6.05 0.10 24.76
N VAL A 618 6.89 -0.57 23.98
CA VAL A 618 6.85 -2.03 23.83
C VAL A 618 8.00 -2.65 24.62
N LEU A 619 7.67 -3.54 25.55
CA LEU A 619 8.68 -4.40 26.20
C LEU A 619 8.88 -5.64 25.34
N ALA A 620 10.14 -5.91 24.99
CA ALA A 620 10.52 -7.07 24.19
C ALA A 620 11.60 -7.87 24.92
N GLY A 621 11.43 -9.19 24.97
CA GLY A 621 12.41 -10.09 25.56
C GLY A 621 12.70 -11.29 24.67
N ARG A 622 13.97 -11.71 24.62
CA ARG A 622 14.43 -12.89 23.88
C ARG A 622 15.27 -13.80 24.75
N VAL A 623 15.08 -15.11 24.57
CA VAL A 623 15.96 -16.16 25.05
C VAL A 623 16.41 -17.02 23.89
N ARG A 624 17.71 -17.34 23.83
CA ARG A 624 18.26 -18.35 22.92
C ARG A 624 19.06 -19.37 23.71
N VAL A 625 18.83 -20.65 23.44
CA VAL A 625 19.60 -21.76 24.01
C VAL A 625 20.02 -22.67 22.88
N ALA A 626 21.31 -22.96 22.76
CA ALA A 626 21.82 -23.89 21.77
C ALA A 626 22.82 -24.87 22.38
N THR A 627 22.84 -26.09 21.85
CA THR A 627 23.74 -27.16 22.28
C THR A 627 24.10 -28.06 21.10
N ILE A 628 25.32 -28.58 21.11
CA ILE A 628 25.82 -29.59 20.19
C ILE A 628 26.20 -30.81 21.02
N GLN A 629 25.45 -31.89 20.86
CA GLN A 629 25.61 -33.13 21.65
C GLN A 629 26.25 -34.22 20.80
N GLY A 630 27.12 -35.05 21.39
CA GLY A 630 27.70 -36.23 20.72
C GLY A 630 29.12 -36.07 20.19
N ALA A 631 29.66 -34.84 20.14
CA ALA A 631 31.05 -34.58 19.79
C ALA A 631 31.64 -33.48 20.67
N ASP A 632 32.95 -33.56 20.92
CA ASP A 632 33.69 -32.50 21.57
C ASP A 632 33.83 -31.29 20.64
N ALA A 633 33.95 -30.10 21.23
CA ALA A 633 34.06 -28.85 20.46
C ALA A 633 35.23 -28.84 19.46
N ASP A 634 36.32 -29.57 19.72
CA ASP A 634 37.47 -29.67 18.80
C ASP A 634 37.21 -30.50 17.54
N ASP A 635 36.27 -31.44 17.60
CA ASP A 635 35.88 -32.30 16.47
C ASP A 635 34.75 -31.71 15.63
N ILE A 636 34.08 -30.70 16.17
CA ILE A 636 33.10 -29.90 15.43
C ILE A 636 33.87 -28.89 14.58
N ALA A 637 33.53 -28.82 13.29
CA ALA A 637 34.08 -27.85 12.35
C ALA A 637 33.91 -26.42 12.91
N PRO A 638 34.92 -25.54 12.84
CA PRO A 638 34.84 -24.19 13.39
C PRO A 638 33.60 -23.41 12.94
N SER A 639 33.14 -23.57 11.70
CA SER A 639 31.92 -22.93 11.17
C SER A 639 30.61 -23.47 11.79
N ARG A 640 30.64 -24.66 12.40
CA ARG A 640 29.46 -25.32 13.02
C ARG A 640 29.33 -25.06 14.52
N ARG A 641 30.38 -24.52 15.15
CA ARG A 641 30.38 -24.18 16.58
C ARG A 641 29.46 -23.02 16.88
N LEU A 642 29.13 -22.86 18.16
CA LEU A 642 28.30 -21.78 18.67
C LEU A 642 29.19 -20.59 19.08
N TYR A 643 28.75 -19.38 18.74
CA TYR A 643 29.41 -18.12 19.03
C TYR A 643 28.37 -17.10 19.47
N ALA A 644 28.76 -16.17 20.35
CA ALA A 644 27.94 -15.07 20.82
C ALA A 644 28.71 -13.74 20.78
N GLY A 645 27.99 -12.63 20.87
CA GLY A 645 28.51 -11.27 20.71
C GLY A 645 28.21 -10.72 19.33
N GLY A 646 27.83 -9.44 19.25
CA GLY A 646 27.37 -8.78 18.03
C GLY A 646 25.98 -8.15 18.16
N GLY A 647 25.54 -7.44 17.12
CA GLY A 647 24.28 -6.70 17.07
C GLY A 647 23.02 -7.57 17.12
N ALA A 648 23.12 -8.85 16.77
CA ALA A 648 22.02 -9.84 16.82
C ALA A 648 22.18 -10.87 17.96
N SER A 649 23.13 -10.66 18.86
CA SER A 649 23.48 -11.54 19.98
C SER A 649 23.61 -10.68 21.25
N VAL A 650 24.74 -10.76 21.97
CA VAL A 650 25.03 -9.95 23.16
C VAL A 650 25.68 -8.64 22.73
N ARG A 651 24.89 -7.56 22.66
CA ARG A 651 25.42 -6.21 22.37
C ARG A 651 26.28 -5.71 23.53
N GLY A 652 27.28 -4.90 23.19
CA GLY A 652 28.35 -4.47 24.09
C GLY A 652 29.65 -5.25 23.89
N PHE A 653 29.59 -6.39 23.17
CA PHE A 653 30.75 -7.16 22.76
C PHE A 653 30.88 -7.20 21.24
N GLY A 654 32.11 -7.29 20.74
CA GLY A 654 32.38 -7.47 19.31
C GLY A 654 31.73 -8.75 18.77
N PHE A 655 31.58 -8.82 17.45
CA PHE A 655 31.04 -9.99 16.76
C PHE A 655 31.84 -11.25 17.14
N GLN A 656 31.15 -12.31 17.61
CA GLN A 656 31.78 -13.54 18.12
C GLN A 656 32.69 -13.37 19.35
N GLY A 657 32.64 -12.22 20.03
CA GLY A 657 33.53 -11.89 21.15
C GLY A 657 33.16 -12.51 22.51
N VAL A 658 31.96 -13.07 22.66
CA VAL A 658 31.53 -13.73 23.91
C VAL A 658 31.82 -15.22 23.84
N GLY A 659 32.62 -15.71 24.80
CA GLY A 659 32.89 -17.13 24.97
C GLY A 659 34.36 -17.48 25.19
N PRO A 660 34.72 -18.76 25.01
CA PRO A 660 36.08 -19.24 25.15
C PRO A 660 36.99 -18.60 24.11
N ARG A 661 38.16 -18.15 24.55
CA ARG A 661 39.22 -17.56 23.73
C ARG A 661 40.52 -18.33 23.90
N ASP A 662 41.39 -18.25 22.90
CA ASP A 662 42.75 -18.78 23.01
C ASP A 662 43.66 -17.85 23.84
N ALA A 663 44.93 -18.24 24.01
CA ALA A 663 45.93 -17.45 24.76
C ALA A 663 46.24 -16.07 24.15
N PHE A 664 45.83 -15.82 22.92
CA PHE A 664 46.01 -14.57 22.18
C PHE A 664 44.73 -13.74 22.12
N GLY A 665 43.63 -14.22 22.73
CA GLY A 665 42.35 -13.55 22.75
C GLY A 665 41.45 -13.86 21.55
N ASN A 666 41.79 -14.79 20.65
CA ASN A 666 40.93 -15.10 19.51
C ASN A 666 39.75 -16.00 19.94
N PRO A 667 38.53 -15.79 19.42
CA PRO A 667 37.40 -16.66 19.73
C PRO A 667 37.58 -18.06 19.13
N ILE A 668 37.31 -19.10 19.92
CA ILE A 668 37.40 -20.50 19.47
C ILE A 668 36.03 -21.21 19.37
N GLY A 669 34.99 -20.57 19.90
CA GLY A 669 33.61 -21.08 19.91
C GLY A 669 33.38 -22.20 20.91
N GLY A 670 32.13 -22.65 21.00
CA GLY A 670 31.68 -23.65 21.95
C GLY A 670 30.69 -24.68 21.38
N ALA A 671 30.33 -25.63 22.24
CA ALA A 671 29.30 -26.64 22.00
C ALA A 671 28.01 -26.36 22.79
N SER A 672 27.96 -25.31 23.62
CA SER A 672 26.70 -24.80 24.18
C SER A 672 26.69 -23.28 24.26
N LEU A 673 25.50 -22.70 24.20
CA LEU A 673 25.24 -21.27 24.21
C LEU A 673 23.92 -20.99 24.94
N VAL A 674 23.91 -19.91 25.73
CA VAL A 674 22.69 -19.31 26.30
C VAL A 674 22.78 -17.81 26.10
N GLU A 675 21.72 -17.19 25.60
CA GLU A 675 21.59 -15.74 25.47
C GLU A 675 20.25 -15.28 26.03
N PHE A 676 20.25 -14.08 26.59
CA PHE A 676 19.10 -13.32 27.08
C PHE A 676 19.22 -11.90 26.55
N ALA A 677 18.12 -11.32 26.08
CA ALA A 677 18.06 -9.92 25.70
C ALA A 677 16.73 -9.32 26.18
N LEU A 678 16.79 -8.11 26.71
CA LEU A 678 15.62 -7.34 27.14
C LEU A 678 15.72 -5.93 26.59
N GLU A 679 14.64 -5.44 25.98
CA GLU A 679 14.53 -4.11 25.39
C GLU A 679 13.25 -3.43 25.86
N ALA A 680 13.30 -2.11 26.03
CA ALA A 680 12.12 -1.26 26.09
C ALA A 680 12.14 -0.31 24.89
N ARG A 681 11.20 -0.46 23.99
CA ARG A 681 11.05 0.28 22.74
C ARG A 681 10.09 1.44 22.97
N VAL A 682 10.62 2.66 23.10
CA VAL A 682 9.84 3.84 23.50
C VAL A 682 9.60 4.73 22.29
N ASP A 683 8.34 4.84 21.86
CA ASP A 683 7.93 5.76 20.81
C ASP A 683 8.12 7.21 21.25
N THR A 684 8.64 8.03 20.34
CA THR A 684 8.82 9.47 20.57
C THR A 684 7.99 10.28 19.58
N PRO A 685 7.51 11.49 19.94
CA PRO A 685 6.79 12.36 19.01
C PRO A 685 7.70 13.01 17.95
N LEU A 686 9.00 12.66 17.91
CA LEU A 686 9.96 13.22 16.96
C LEU A 686 9.74 12.62 15.57
N PHE A 687 9.91 13.45 14.53
CA PHE A 687 9.71 13.05 13.12
C PHE A 687 8.34 12.39 12.89
N ASP A 688 7.27 13.05 13.36
CA ASP A 688 5.89 12.56 13.23
C ASP A 688 5.66 11.15 13.81
N GLY A 689 6.44 10.76 14.82
CA GLY A 689 6.35 9.43 15.44
C GLY A 689 7.25 8.37 14.81
N ALA A 690 8.12 8.74 13.86
CA ALA A 690 9.00 7.78 13.18
C ALA A 690 10.23 7.36 13.99
N LEU A 691 10.52 8.01 15.13
CA LEU A 691 11.72 7.73 15.93
C LEU A 691 11.40 7.03 17.25
N GLU A 692 12.12 5.95 17.54
CA GLU A 692 12.05 5.18 18.79
C GLU A 692 13.39 5.21 19.54
N VAL A 693 13.33 5.26 20.87
CA VAL A 693 14.51 5.13 21.75
C VAL A 693 14.43 3.80 22.48
N VAL A 694 15.53 3.04 22.47
CA VAL A 694 15.55 1.64 22.92
C VAL A 694 16.67 1.39 23.92
N PRO A 695 16.49 1.64 25.23
CA PRO A 695 17.38 1.07 26.24
C PRO A 695 17.29 -0.47 26.24
N PHE A 696 18.44 -1.13 26.37
CA PHE A 696 18.51 -2.59 26.39
C PHE A 696 19.59 -3.13 27.32
N ILE A 697 19.41 -4.39 27.73
CA ILE A 697 20.40 -5.21 28.41
C ILE A 697 20.42 -6.60 27.80
N ASP A 698 21.62 -7.04 27.40
CA ASP A 698 21.85 -8.36 26.84
C ASP A 698 22.85 -9.13 27.71
N ALA A 699 22.67 -10.44 27.78
CA ALA A 699 23.56 -11.32 28.50
C ALA A 699 23.74 -12.64 27.74
N GLY A 700 24.94 -13.20 27.72
CA GLY A 700 25.16 -14.51 27.11
C GLY A 700 26.38 -15.25 27.64
N SER A 701 26.38 -16.55 27.42
CA SER A 701 27.46 -17.46 27.78
C SER A 701 27.64 -18.50 26.68
N VAL A 702 28.90 -18.81 26.35
CA VAL A 702 29.27 -19.86 25.40
C VAL A 702 30.28 -20.76 26.09
N ARG A 703 30.10 -22.08 26.00
CA ARG A 703 30.98 -23.05 26.67
C ARG A 703 31.45 -24.13 25.71
N ARG A 704 32.63 -24.69 26.01
CA ARG A 704 33.23 -25.80 25.26
C ARG A 704 32.45 -27.11 25.41
N GLY A 705 31.84 -27.34 26.58
CA GLY A 705 30.99 -28.51 26.82
C GLY A 705 29.61 -28.34 26.20
N SER A 706 28.93 -29.46 25.95
CA SER A 706 27.58 -29.50 25.38
C SER A 706 26.48 -29.10 26.37
N THR A 707 26.76 -29.08 27.67
CA THR A 707 25.79 -28.67 28.71
C THR A 707 25.83 -27.15 28.93
N PRO A 708 24.71 -26.44 28.67
CA PRO A 708 24.59 -25.02 28.98
C PRO A 708 24.84 -24.74 30.47
N GLY A 709 25.42 -23.58 30.79
CA GLY A 709 25.73 -23.18 32.17
C GLY A 709 25.57 -21.67 32.40
N PHE A 710 25.46 -21.27 33.67
CA PHE A 710 25.19 -19.89 34.09
C PHE A 710 26.32 -19.19 34.86
N ASP A 711 27.48 -19.82 34.90
CA ASP A 711 28.67 -19.40 35.65
C ASP A 711 29.52 -18.34 34.92
N GLU A 712 29.50 -18.31 33.59
CA GLU A 712 30.42 -17.48 32.77
C GLU A 712 29.72 -16.40 31.93
N PHE A 713 28.63 -15.82 32.43
CA PHE A 713 27.88 -14.82 31.67
C PHE A 713 28.69 -13.54 31.37
N ARG A 714 28.55 -13.05 30.15
CA ARG A 714 28.95 -11.73 29.70
C ARG A 714 27.70 -10.88 29.52
N VAL A 715 27.72 -9.67 30.04
CA VAL A 715 26.58 -8.76 30.09
C VAL A 715 26.97 -7.46 29.41
N GLY A 716 26.12 -6.97 28.53
CA GLY A 716 26.27 -5.66 27.92
C GLY A 716 24.97 -4.87 28.01
N ALA A 717 25.11 -3.56 28.12
CA ALA A 717 23.99 -2.63 28.25
C ALA A 717 24.20 -1.45 27.32
N GLY A 718 23.11 -0.90 26.81
CA GLY A 718 23.18 0.16 25.81
C GLY A 718 21.88 0.87 25.57
N ILE A 719 21.95 1.78 24.61
CA ILE A 719 20.81 2.54 24.10
C ILE A 719 20.83 2.48 22.57
N GLY A 720 19.66 2.27 22.00
CA GLY A 720 19.41 2.22 20.58
C GLY A 720 18.50 3.35 20.13
N ILE A 721 18.65 3.71 18.86
CA ILE A 721 17.69 4.54 18.12
C ILE A 721 17.13 3.67 17.00
N ARG A 722 15.81 3.72 16.78
CA ARG A 722 15.17 3.13 15.60
C ARG A 722 14.49 4.24 14.79
N TYR A 723 14.67 4.18 13.49
CA TYR A 723 13.92 5.00 12.54
C TYR A 723 12.96 4.11 11.76
N LYS A 724 11.66 4.25 11.98
CA LYS A 724 10.61 3.43 11.36
C LYS A 724 10.53 3.75 9.88
N THR A 725 10.59 2.71 9.05
CA THR A 725 10.39 2.80 7.60
C THR A 725 9.32 1.81 7.17
N THR A 726 8.81 1.96 5.95
CA THR A 726 7.78 1.07 5.38
C THR A 726 8.24 -0.38 5.21
N PHE A 727 9.55 -0.64 5.24
CA PHE A 727 10.14 -1.96 5.07
C PHE A 727 10.86 -2.48 6.34
N GLY A 728 10.61 -1.83 7.48
CA GLY A 728 11.17 -2.18 8.79
C GLY A 728 12.11 -1.10 9.37
N PRO A 729 12.34 -1.07 10.68
CA PRO A 729 13.11 0.00 11.31
C PRO A 729 14.61 -0.06 10.98
N ILE A 730 15.24 1.09 10.75
CA ILE A 730 16.71 1.21 10.70
C ILE A 730 17.21 1.39 12.14
N ARG A 731 18.18 0.58 12.54
CA ARG A 731 18.68 0.47 13.91
C ARG A 731 20.11 0.98 14.03
N VAL A 732 20.33 1.85 15.02
CA VAL A 732 21.66 2.23 15.50
C VAL A 732 21.71 1.97 17.00
N ASP A 733 22.58 1.04 17.43
CA ASP A 733 22.77 0.70 18.85
C ASP A 733 24.16 1.08 19.32
N VAL A 734 24.27 1.67 20.50
CA VAL A 734 25.53 1.91 21.20
C VAL A 734 25.50 1.18 22.54
N ALA A 735 26.48 0.31 22.76
CA ALA A 735 26.54 -0.51 23.98
C ALA A 735 27.94 -0.57 24.56
N THR A 736 27.99 -0.80 25.87
CA THR A 736 29.21 -1.07 26.64
C THR A 736 29.12 -2.46 27.30
N PRO A 737 30.22 -3.21 27.36
CA PRO A 737 30.27 -4.41 28.19
C PRO A 737 30.28 -4.01 29.67
N VAL A 738 29.45 -4.65 30.49
CA VAL A 738 29.37 -4.44 31.94
C VAL A 738 30.52 -5.18 32.66
N ASN A 739 30.90 -6.34 32.14
CA ASN A 739 32.01 -7.15 32.65
C ASN A 739 33.02 -7.49 31.52
N PRO A 740 33.80 -6.49 31.06
CA PRO A 740 34.75 -6.68 29.96
C PRO A 740 35.93 -7.57 30.35
N THR A 741 36.48 -8.25 29.35
CA THR A 741 37.83 -8.84 29.39
C THR A 741 38.85 -7.86 28.79
N PRO A 742 40.17 -8.10 28.96
CA PRO A 742 41.20 -7.27 28.34
C PRO A 742 41.16 -7.22 26.80
N PHE A 743 40.42 -8.13 26.16
CA PHE A 743 40.30 -8.22 24.71
C PHE A 743 39.04 -7.51 24.17
N ASP A 744 38.18 -7.01 25.04
CA ASP A 744 36.91 -6.39 24.65
C ASP A 744 37.04 -4.88 24.50
N SER A 745 36.35 -4.33 23.49
CA SER A 745 36.30 -2.87 23.30
C SER A 745 35.41 -2.22 24.35
N PRO A 746 35.74 -1.00 24.82
CA PRO A 746 34.96 -0.32 25.85
C PRO A 746 33.58 0.13 25.37
N VAL A 747 33.42 0.39 24.07
CA VAL A 747 32.16 0.78 23.43
C VAL A 747 32.08 0.11 22.07
N VAL A 748 30.90 -0.36 21.71
CA VAL A 748 30.60 -0.96 20.39
C VAL A 748 29.37 -0.28 19.80
N VAL A 749 29.45 0.03 18.50
CA VAL A 749 28.36 0.62 17.73
C VAL A 749 27.89 -0.40 16.69
N TYR A 750 26.58 -0.59 16.61
CA TYR A 750 25.94 -1.49 15.65
C TYR A 750 24.98 -0.72 14.76
N VAL A 751 24.97 -1.07 13.48
CA VAL A 751 24.01 -0.54 12.51
C VAL A 751 23.39 -1.72 11.78
N SER A 752 22.05 -1.81 11.77
CA SER A 752 21.33 -2.87 11.05
C SER A 752 19.94 -2.42 10.61
N LEU A 753 19.25 -3.27 9.85
CA LEU A 753 17.85 -3.11 9.46
C LEU A 753 16.99 -4.15 10.21
N GLY A 754 15.75 -3.78 10.55
CA GLY A 754 14.82 -4.57 11.33
C GLY A 754 15.00 -4.42 12.85
N GLN A 755 14.04 -4.97 13.60
CA GLN A 755 14.16 -5.12 15.06
C GLN A 755 15.27 -6.11 15.43
N ALA A 756 15.78 -6.03 16.66
CA ALA A 756 16.86 -6.90 17.13
C ALA A 756 16.48 -8.39 17.15
N PHE A 757 15.20 -8.67 17.40
CA PHE A 757 14.63 -10.01 17.45
C PHE A 757 13.11 -10.04 17.36
#